data_AF-A0A7V9KQN5-F1
#
_entry.id   AF-A0A7V9KQN5-F1
#
_cell.length_a   1.000
_cell.length_b   1.000
_cell.length_c   1.000
_cell.angle_alpha   90.00
_cell.angle_beta   90.00
_cell.angle_gamma   90.00
#
_symmetry.space_group_name_H-M   'P 1'
#
loop_
_entity.id
_entity.type
_entity.pdbx_description
1 polymer ?
#
loop_
_entity_poly.entity_id
_entity_poly.type
_entity_poly.pdbx_seq_one_letter_code
_entity_poly.pdbx_strand_id
1 'polypeptide(L)'
;MSSRIFSRSLLALAALLLLSLVAGLRFPRTSAQTPRPVLFSEAQSTRAIAVDSVAKTREPFSAVARVSFAPDNRTRIMLFAGNLQLAPNEGSNVVTADAEDSSNNIYPLTVEYVGPVPDQRWATAVVVKLNENMSDLGDVLVRIYYRGAASNRVRVGIGYVGGGPPDDPGAVPTPGPIIEELGINPITAGTLTPDEVRTIIAQAVSAAVALNRLVTVAVTDREGNVLGLFSMTGAATMMQIRGGGPLQTPDPITGLVPVGLEGTRLPSRLGAISKAGTASLFSTSGNAFTARTAGFIIQEHIPPAVNFRPSGPLYGVQYSSLPCSDIKIPGLPLGLSADPGSMPIYKNGISQGGVGIEGDGVYGIDRDPADFDLPFEEVIALSAVRGFETPALIRGDNILVDGVRLPFINASEVLRPATIPFASLPGAVDARFPVRQAQPSAFTTATVGGILGESDPRFFPFISSSSAGPNSLTAADVNQIISQAAQQANITRAAIRQPLGSNARVSITVVDREGRVLGLFRQQDAPVFGFDVSVQKARSAVFFTRPDAATMLRTAGFGSYVDRAATDGLRLDSSVAYSDRAIGFLHRPFFPDGINNTAAGPFSRQINEWSVFNVGLQLDLIKTNLQAAIVGANVRCTTIPGLENGLQIFAGSIPLYKNGVLVGAIGISGDGIDQDDIIAAAGGNGYSPAPAIRSDRVFVRDVRLPFVKFPRSPNL
;
A
#
# COMPACT_ATOMS: atom_id res chain seq x y z
N MET A 1 50.61 -59.24 -47.16
CA MET A 1 49.44 -59.22 -46.24
C MET A 1 49.81 -59.91 -44.94
N SER A 2 50.42 -59.24 -43.96
CA SER A 2 50.65 -59.84 -42.61
C SER A 2 51.04 -58.85 -41.48
N SER A 3 50.66 -57.56 -41.54
CA SER A 3 50.92 -56.64 -40.40
C SER A 3 49.70 -55.85 -39.89
N ARG A 4 48.54 -55.93 -40.56
CA ARG A 4 47.31 -55.21 -40.12
C ARG A 4 46.41 -55.99 -39.15
N ILE A 5 46.66 -57.28 -38.92
CA ILE A 5 45.84 -58.13 -38.04
C ILE A 5 46.38 -58.15 -36.60
N PHE A 6 47.70 -58.03 -36.40
CA PHE A 6 48.31 -58.05 -35.05
C PHE A 6 48.05 -56.78 -34.22
N SER A 7 47.88 -55.61 -34.86
CA SER A 7 47.64 -54.34 -34.17
C SER A 7 46.22 -54.24 -33.57
N ARG A 8 45.21 -54.86 -34.20
CA ARG A 8 43.82 -54.81 -33.72
C ARG A 8 43.57 -55.71 -32.50
N SER A 9 44.28 -56.84 -32.40
CA SER A 9 44.12 -57.77 -31.29
C SER A 9 44.81 -57.28 -30.00
N LEU A 10 45.94 -56.56 -30.09
CA LEU A 10 46.59 -55.97 -28.90
C LEU A 10 45.80 -54.79 -28.30
N LEU A 11 45.17 -53.98 -29.14
CA LEU A 11 44.31 -52.86 -28.69
C LEU A 11 43.01 -53.35 -28.04
N ALA A 12 42.45 -54.46 -28.52
CA ALA A 12 41.27 -55.07 -27.91
C ALA A 12 41.59 -55.70 -26.54
N LEU A 13 42.75 -56.36 -26.40
CA LEU A 13 43.19 -56.93 -25.13
C LEU A 13 43.53 -55.86 -24.07
N ALA A 14 44.16 -54.75 -24.49
CA ALA A 14 44.44 -53.62 -23.61
C ALA A 14 43.16 -52.90 -23.15
N ALA A 15 42.15 -52.79 -24.01
CA ALA A 15 40.85 -52.23 -23.66
C ALA A 15 40.06 -53.13 -22.69
N LEU A 16 40.12 -54.46 -22.85
CA LEU A 16 39.49 -55.42 -21.95
C LEU A 16 40.16 -55.46 -20.57
N LEU A 17 41.50 -55.33 -20.50
CA LEU A 17 42.24 -55.23 -19.24
C LEU A 17 41.96 -53.91 -18.50
N LEU A 18 41.83 -52.77 -19.22
CA LEU A 18 41.40 -51.50 -18.62
C LEU A 18 39.95 -51.55 -18.13
N LEU A 19 39.03 -52.21 -18.85
CA LEU A 19 37.64 -52.37 -18.38
C LEU A 19 37.53 -53.25 -17.13
N SER A 20 38.38 -54.29 -16.99
CA SER A 20 38.42 -55.12 -15.79
C SER A 20 39.06 -54.43 -14.57
N LEU A 21 39.95 -53.45 -14.77
CA LEU A 21 40.55 -52.68 -13.68
C LEU A 21 39.58 -51.63 -13.11
N VAL A 22 38.66 -51.10 -13.94
CA VAL A 22 37.63 -50.14 -13.52
C VAL A 22 36.47 -50.82 -12.77
N ALA A 23 36.19 -52.09 -13.05
CA ALA A 23 35.14 -52.86 -12.37
C ALA A 23 35.48 -53.26 -10.91
N GLY A 24 36.75 -53.10 -10.49
CA GLY A 24 37.22 -53.43 -9.14
C GLY A 24 37.29 -52.25 -8.15
N LEU A 25 37.06 -51.01 -8.61
CA LEU A 25 37.06 -49.84 -7.74
C LEU A 25 35.70 -49.72 -7.02
N ARG A 26 35.65 -50.18 -5.77
CA ARG A 26 34.57 -49.81 -4.84
C ARG A 26 34.71 -48.34 -4.49
N PHE A 27 34.07 -47.47 -5.26
CA PHE A 27 33.77 -46.12 -4.80
C PHE A 27 32.83 -46.24 -3.59
N PRO A 28 33.10 -45.61 -2.44
CA PRO A 28 32.07 -45.48 -1.41
C PRO A 28 30.88 -44.80 -2.07
N ARG A 29 29.72 -45.46 -2.05
CA ARG A 29 28.45 -44.80 -2.39
C ARG A 29 28.29 -43.67 -1.38
N THR A 30 28.65 -42.45 -1.76
CA THR A 30 28.12 -41.26 -1.11
C THR A 30 26.63 -41.26 -1.43
N SER A 31 25.80 -41.69 -0.47
CA SER A 31 24.39 -41.33 -0.52
C SER A 31 24.33 -39.82 -0.48
N ALA A 32 23.65 -39.18 -1.42
CA ALA A 32 23.20 -37.80 -1.23
C ALA A 32 22.47 -37.75 0.13
N GLN A 33 23.00 -36.99 1.09
CA GLN A 33 22.33 -36.76 2.36
C GLN A 33 21.00 -36.09 2.03
N THR A 34 19.87 -36.74 2.35
CA THR A 34 18.56 -36.09 2.29
C THR A 34 18.66 -34.80 3.09
N PRO A 35 18.39 -33.61 2.51
CA PRO A 35 18.45 -32.37 3.24
C PRO A 35 17.50 -32.47 4.43
N ARG A 36 18.03 -32.20 5.63
CA ARG A 36 17.25 -32.31 6.87
C ARG A 36 16.13 -31.28 6.84
N PRO A 37 14.90 -31.62 7.26
CA PRO A 37 13.83 -30.63 7.41
C PRO A 37 14.28 -29.55 8.40
N VAL A 38 13.86 -28.31 8.18
CA VAL A 38 14.17 -27.18 9.08
C VAL A 38 12.86 -26.52 9.48
N LEU A 39 12.49 -26.56 10.75
CA LEU A 39 11.35 -25.80 11.28
C LEU A 39 11.74 -24.34 11.37
N PHE A 40 10.89 -23.45 10.86
CA PHE A 40 11.16 -22.02 10.86
C PHE A 40 10.87 -21.38 12.21
N SER A 41 11.76 -20.48 12.62
CA SER A 41 11.66 -19.71 13.85
C SER A 41 11.69 -18.20 13.57
N GLU A 42 11.43 -17.39 14.59
CA GLU A 42 11.57 -15.94 14.52
C GLU A 42 13.01 -15.52 14.21
N ALA A 43 13.21 -14.34 13.62
CA ALA A 43 14.54 -13.89 13.18
C ALA A 43 15.56 -13.74 14.33
N GLN A 44 15.09 -13.49 15.55
CA GLN A 44 15.93 -13.22 16.72
C GLN A 44 15.76 -14.28 17.83
N SER A 45 15.01 -15.37 17.57
CA SER A 45 14.73 -16.40 18.56
C SER A 45 14.52 -17.77 17.91
N THR A 46 14.75 -18.84 18.66
CA THR A 46 14.41 -20.23 18.30
C THR A 46 12.91 -20.52 18.38
N ARG A 47 12.10 -19.54 18.81
CA ARG A 47 10.64 -19.62 18.88
C ARG A 47 10.01 -19.80 17.50
N ALA A 48 9.15 -20.81 17.39
CA ALA A 48 8.59 -21.23 16.12
C ALA A 48 7.70 -20.15 15.50
N ILE A 49 7.75 -20.03 14.18
CA ILE A 49 6.63 -19.43 13.45
C ILE A 49 5.53 -20.50 13.43
N ALA A 50 4.52 -20.31 14.28
CA ALA A 50 3.44 -21.27 14.45
C ALA A 50 2.11 -20.57 14.72
N VAL A 51 1.01 -21.18 14.25
CA VAL A 51 -0.36 -20.71 14.51
C VAL A 51 -1.30 -21.86 14.82
N ASP A 52 -2.39 -21.58 15.52
CA ASP A 52 -3.52 -22.50 15.59
C ASP A 52 -4.04 -22.72 14.16
N SER A 53 -4.17 -23.99 13.74
CA SER A 53 -4.51 -24.32 12.35
C SER A 53 -5.91 -23.88 11.95
N VAL A 54 -6.81 -23.67 12.92
CA VAL A 54 -8.20 -23.25 12.71
C VAL A 54 -8.35 -21.75 12.97
N ALA A 55 -8.03 -21.29 14.17
CA ALA A 55 -8.22 -19.91 14.62
C ALA A 55 -7.16 -18.95 14.07
N LYS A 56 -6.05 -19.47 13.52
CA LYS A 56 -4.89 -18.70 13.03
C LYS A 56 -4.29 -17.74 14.06
N THR A 57 -4.51 -18.03 15.35
CA THR A 57 -3.94 -17.28 16.46
C THR A 57 -2.53 -17.76 16.77
N ARG A 58 -1.67 -16.85 17.23
CA ARG A 58 -0.34 -17.19 17.78
C ARG A 58 -0.48 -17.74 19.20
N GLU A 59 0.59 -18.37 19.67
CA GLU A 59 0.74 -18.87 21.04
C GLU A 59 0.53 -17.79 22.13
N PRO A 60 0.29 -18.16 23.40
CA PRO A 60 0.30 -19.52 23.93
C PRO A 60 -0.89 -20.35 23.43
N PHE A 61 -0.65 -21.60 23.05
CA PHE A 61 -1.68 -22.51 22.57
C PHE A 61 -2.35 -23.21 23.74
N SER A 62 -3.67 -23.11 23.85
CA SER A 62 -4.42 -23.95 24.79
C SER A 62 -4.34 -25.40 24.38
N ALA A 63 -4.37 -26.32 25.34
CA ALA A 63 -4.43 -27.77 25.08
C ALA A 63 -5.69 -28.17 24.28
N VAL A 64 -6.78 -27.46 24.55
CA VAL A 64 -8.10 -27.67 23.97
C VAL A 64 -8.42 -26.53 23.00
N ALA A 65 -8.90 -26.87 21.81
CA ALA A 65 -9.27 -25.94 20.77
C ALA A 65 -10.50 -25.14 21.19
N ARG A 66 -10.49 -23.82 20.97
CA ARG A 66 -11.65 -22.96 21.27
C ARG A 66 -12.80 -23.14 20.28
N VAL A 67 -12.47 -23.56 19.06
CA VAL A 67 -13.41 -23.85 17.97
C VAL A 67 -12.97 -25.18 17.37
N SER A 68 -13.81 -26.21 17.44
CA SER A 68 -13.50 -27.52 16.87
C SER A 68 -14.37 -27.80 15.64
N PHE A 69 -13.70 -28.12 14.53
CA PHE A 69 -14.30 -28.69 13.32
C PHE A 69 -13.88 -30.17 13.15
N ALA A 70 -13.23 -30.74 14.17
CA ALA A 70 -12.74 -32.10 14.19
C ALA A 70 -13.57 -32.96 15.17
N PRO A 71 -13.52 -34.30 15.07
CA PRO A 71 -14.19 -35.19 16.01
C PRO A 71 -13.68 -35.09 17.46
N ASP A 72 -12.53 -34.45 17.67
CA ASP A 72 -11.92 -34.20 18.98
C ASP A 72 -11.77 -32.69 19.22
N ASN A 73 -11.55 -32.29 20.48
CA ASN A 73 -11.35 -30.89 20.87
C ASN A 73 -9.87 -30.55 21.10
N ARG A 74 -8.91 -31.31 20.57
CA ARG A 74 -7.48 -31.00 20.75
C ARG A 74 -7.05 -29.89 19.81
N THR A 75 -6.20 -29.00 20.32
CA THR A 75 -5.60 -27.96 19.50
C THR A 75 -4.65 -28.56 18.46
N ARG A 76 -4.74 -28.02 17.25
CA ARG A 76 -3.88 -28.38 16.12
C ARG A 76 -3.01 -27.18 15.80
N ILE A 77 -1.70 -27.34 15.97
CA ILE A 77 -0.72 -26.29 15.69
C ILE A 77 -0.19 -26.50 14.29
N MET A 78 -0.18 -25.45 13.49
CA MET A 78 0.46 -25.40 12.17
C MET A 78 1.86 -24.82 12.33
N LEU A 79 2.86 -25.65 12.06
CA LEU A 79 4.28 -25.29 11.99
C LEU A 79 4.67 -25.11 10.52
N PHE A 80 5.71 -24.34 10.26
CA PHE A 80 6.25 -24.14 8.91
C PHE A 80 7.67 -24.68 8.83
N ALA A 81 7.97 -25.42 7.75
CA ALA A 81 9.27 -26.03 7.55
C ALA A 81 9.82 -25.81 6.14
N GLY A 82 11.13 -25.62 6.04
CA GLY A 82 11.91 -25.72 4.82
C GLY A 82 12.51 -27.11 4.64
N ASN A 83 13.06 -27.38 3.46
CA ASN A 83 13.68 -28.68 3.12
C ASN A 83 12.75 -29.89 3.35
N LEU A 84 11.44 -29.67 3.32
CA LEU A 84 10.42 -30.69 3.49
C LEU A 84 9.49 -30.65 2.29
N GLN A 85 9.57 -31.63 1.40
CA GLN A 85 8.64 -31.78 0.29
C GLN A 85 8.31 -33.26 0.12
N LEU A 86 7.01 -33.57 0.14
CA LEU A 86 6.51 -34.92 -0.06
C LEU A 86 6.63 -35.31 -1.53
N ALA A 87 7.01 -36.55 -1.80
CA ALA A 87 6.92 -37.13 -3.14
C ALA A 87 5.43 -37.31 -3.54
N PRO A 88 5.11 -37.38 -4.85
CA PRO A 88 3.72 -37.45 -5.33
C PRO A 88 2.82 -38.55 -4.76
N ASN A 89 3.40 -39.58 -4.14
CA ASN A 89 2.69 -40.72 -3.53
C ASN A 89 2.88 -40.79 -1.99
N GLU A 90 3.50 -39.80 -1.37
CA GLU A 90 3.68 -39.75 0.08
C GLU A 90 2.53 -38.95 0.72
N GLY A 91 1.98 -39.48 1.80
CA GLY A 91 1.04 -38.78 2.68
C GLY A 91 1.71 -38.20 3.92
N SER A 92 0.95 -37.50 4.77
CA SER A 92 1.45 -36.93 6.03
C SER A 92 2.07 -37.95 6.98
N ASN A 93 1.72 -39.24 6.84
CA ASN A 93 2.22 -40.35 7.66
C ASN A 93 3.73 -40.62 7.54
N VAL A 94 4.42 -40.06 6.54
CA VAL A 94 5.89 -40.17 6.42
C VAL A 94 6.64 -39.11 7.25
N VAL A 95 5.89 -38.20 7.88
CA VAL A 95 6.39 -37.18 8.80
C VAL A 95 5.89 -37.52 10.21
N THR A 96 6.79 -37.51 11.19
CA THR A 96 6.44 -37.66 12.61
C THR A 96 6.89 -36.43 13.39
N ALA A 97 6.33 -36.21 14.57
CA ALA A 97 6.66 -35.05 15.39
C ALA A 97 6.65 -35.40 16.89
N ASP A 98 7.51 -34.73 17.65
CA ASP A 98 7.55 -34.79 19.12
C ASP A 98 7.72 -33.41 19.74
N ALA A 99 7.35 -33.29 21.02
CA ALA A 99 7.60 -32.12 21.85
C ALA A 99 8.26 -32.55 23.18
N GLU A 100 9.18 -31.74 23.69
CA GLU A 100 9.85 -31.95 24.99
C GLU A 100 9.59 -30.79 25.95
N ASP A 101 9.22 -31.09 27.20
CA ASP A 101 8.98 -30.11 28.26
C ASP A 101 10.22 -29.88 29.16
N SER A 102 10.09 -29.02 30.18
CA SER A 102 11.18 -28.71 31.12
C SER A 102 11.60 -29.88 32.01
N SER A 103 10.77 -30.92 32.11
CA SER A 103 11.05 -32.14 32.85
C SER A 103 11.66 -33.23 31.96
N ASN A 104 11.97 -32.93 30.70
CA ASN A 104 12.44 -33.85 29.66
C ASN A 104 11.42 -34.95 29.31
N ASN A 105 10.12 -34.71 29.58
CA ASN A 105 9.07 -35.60 29.10
C ASN A 105 8.89 -35.38 27.60
N ILE A 106 8.86 -36.47 26.83
CA ILE A 106 8.66 -36.42 25.38
C ILE A 106 7.23 -36.81 25.05
N TYR A 107 6.52 -35.94 24.35
CA TYR A 107 5.15 -36.10 23.93
C TYR A 107 5.11 -36.36 22.41
N PRO A 108 4.60 -37.52 21.96
CA PRO A 108 4.37 -37.75 20.55
C PRO A 108 3.22 -36.85 20.06
N LEU A 109 3.42 -36.17 18.95
CA LEU A 109 2.43 -35.32 18.30
C LEU A 109 1.93 -36.00 17.01
N THR A 110 0.61 -36.14 16.86
CA THR A 110 0.04 -36.72 15.64
C THR A 110 0.14 -35.69 14.51
N VAL A 111 0.84 -36.04 13.42
CA VAL A 111 0.88 -35.22 12.21
C VAL A 111 -0.37 -35.50 11.38
N GLU A 112 -1.24 -34.50 11.21
CA GLU A 112 -2.51 -34.65 10.50
C GLU A 112 -2.43 -34.10 9.07
N TYR A 113 -1.57 -33.11 8.81
CA TYR A 113 -1.40 -32.53 7.47
C TYR A 113 0.05 -32.14 7.21
N VAL A 114 0.50 -32.37 5.97
CA VAL A 114 1.77 -31.89 5.44
C VAL A 114 1.52 -31.46 4.00
N GLY A 115 1.81 -30.21 3.67
CA GLY A 115 1.61 -29.71 2.31
C GLY A 115 2.22 -28.33 2.09
N PRO A 116 2.33 -27.90 0.82
CA PRO A 116 2.91 -26.60 0.51
C PRO A 116 2.10 -25.48 1.14
N VAL A 117 2.78 -24.43 1.59
CA VAL A 117 2.13 -23.17 1.94
C VAL A 117 1.71 -22.48 0.63
N PRO A 118 0.43 -22.06 0.49
CA PRO A 118 -0.03 -21.33 -0.69
C PRO A 118 0.92 -20.16 -1.02
N ASP A 119 1.28 -20.04 -2.30
CA ASP A 119 2.17 -19.01 -2.86
C ASP A 119 3.58 -18.94 -2.25
N GLN A 120 3.95 -19.85 -1.34
CA GLN A 120 5.27 -19.93 -0.72
C GLN A 120 5.87 -21.32 -0.98
N ARG A 121 6.28 -21.58 -2.22
CA ARG A 121 6.76 -22.90 -2.68
C ARG A 121 7.99 -23.43 -1.91
N TRP A 122 8.70 -22.58 -1.19
CA TRP A 122 9.85 -22.91 -0.35
C TRP A 122 9.46 -23.36 1.06
N ALA A 123 8.20 -23.18 1.46
CA ALA A 123 7.68 -23.51 2.78
C ALA A 123 6.62 -24.63 2.71
N THR A 124 6.68 -25.51 3.69
CA THR A 124 5.72 -26.59 3.89
C THR A 124 5.06 -26.43 5.24
N ALA A 125 3.73 -26.40 5.26
CA ALA A 125 2.95 -26.43 6.47
C ALA A 125 2.88 -27.86 7.02
N VAL A 126 3.15 -28.02 8.31
CA VAL A 126 3.02 -29.28 9.06
C VAL A 126 2.04 -29.03 10.21
N VAL A 127 0.85 -29.64 10.13
CA VAL A 127 -0.16 -29.53 11.19
C VAL A 127 -0.02 -30.70 12.13
N VAL A 128 0.25 -30.40 13.41
CA VAL A 128 0.42 -31.36 14.49
C VAL A 128 -0.71 -31.19 15.51
N LYS A 129 -1.28 -32.31 15.96
CA LYS A 129 -2.25 -32.34 17.06
C LYS A 129 -1.53 -32.44 18.40
N LEU A 130 -1.89 -31.58 19.35
CA LEU A 130 -1.35 -31.62 20.70
C LEU A 130 -1.74 -32.90 21.44
N ASN A 131 -0.75 -33.54 22.06
CA ASN A 131 -0.92 -34.73 22.89
C ASN A 131 -1.85 -34.44 24.08
N GLU A 132 -2.70 -35.39 24.47
CA GLU A 132 -3.70 -35.22 25.53
C GLU A 132 -3.10 -34.79 26.87
N ASN A 133 -1.86 -35.22 27.15
CA ASN A 133 -1.14 -34.92 28.39
C ASN A 133 -0.40 -33.57 28.36
N MET A 134 -0.51 -32.80 27.27
CA MET A 134 0.06 -31.46 27.17
C MET A 134 -1.00 -30.42 27.56
N SER A 135 -0.96 -29.97 28.82
CA SER A 135 -1.73 -28.82 29.32
C SER A 135 -0.86 -27.94 30.21
N ASP A 136 -0.85 -26.63 29.95
CA ASP A 136 -0.16 -25.63 30.78
C ASP A 136 1.30 -25.97 31.11
N LEU A 137 2.04 -26.46 30.10
CA LEU A 137 3.45 -26.83 30.24
C LEU A 137 4.39 -25.61 30.16
N GLY A 138 3.89 -24.48 29.68
CA GLY A 138 4.75 -23.36 29.29
C GLY A 138 5.44 -23.64 27.96
N ASP A 139 6.69 -23.22 27.82
CA ASP A 139 7.47 -23.48 26.61
C ASP A 139 7.85 -24.97 26.48
N VAL A 140 7.72 -25.53 25.28
CA VAL A 140 8.22 -26.85 24.89
C VAL A 140 9.12 -26.73 23.65
N LEU A 141 10.01 -27.70 23.44
CA LEU A 141 10.80 -27.83 22.22
C LEU A 141 10.16 -28.84 21.27
N VAL A 142 9.71 -28.37 20.11
CA VAL A 142 9.04 -29.18 19.09
C VAL A 142 10.01 -29.56 17.98
N ARG A 143 9.92 -30.80 17.52
CA ARG A 143 10.73 -31.37 16.44
C ARG A 143 9.89 -32.17 15.47
N ILE A 144 10.27 -32.19 14.20
CA ILE A 144 9.71 -33.10 13.19
C ILE A 144 10.78 -34.03 12.63
N TYR A 145 10.35 -35.14 12.06
CA TYR A 145 11.19 -36.08 11.33
C TYR A 145 10.60 -36.34 9.97
N TYR A 146 11.46 -36.38 8.96
CA TYR A 146 11.09 -36.77 7.61
C TYR A 146 12.09 -37.80 7.10
N ARG A 147 11.60 -38.99 6.73
CA ARG A 147 12.45 -40.12 6.29
C ARG A 147 13.59 -40.44 7.27
N GLY A 148 13.30 -40.35 8.57
CA GLY A 148 14.27 -40.60 9.66
C GLY A 148 15.24 -39.45 9.94
N ALA A 149 15.22 -38.37 9.17
CA ALA A 149 16.00 -37.18 9.43
C ALA A 149 15.24 -36.21 10.35
N ALA A 150 15.81 -35.94 11.53
CA ALA A 150 15.31 -34.95 12.48
C ALA A 150 15.53 -33.51 11.99
N SER A 151 14.57 -32.63 12.30
CA SER A 151 14.73 -31.18 12.16
C SER A 151 15.52 -30.56 13.32
N ASN A 152 15.83 -29.26 13.21
CA ASN A 152 16.06 -28.43 14.39
C ASN A 152 14.84 -28.46 15.30
N ARG A 153 15.05 -28.14 16.59
CA ARG A 153 13.96 -27.97 17.54
C ARG A 153 13.63 -26.49 17.68
N VAL A 154 12.33 -26.19 17.68
CA VAL A 154 11.81 -24.83 17.82
C VAL A 154 10.94 -24.73 19.06
N ARG A 155 10.94 -23.55 19.67
CA ARG A 155 10.22 -23.31 20.93
C ARG A 155 8.76 -22.93 20.67
N VAL A 156 7.84 -23.52 21.45
CA VAL A 156 6.40 -23.27 21.36
C VAL A 156 5.79 -23.22 22.77
N GLY A 157 4.95 -22.23 23.07
CA GLY A 157 4.27 -22.04 24.35
C GLY A 157 2.90 -22.75 24.38
N ILE A 158 2.71 -23.60 25.38
CA ILE A 158 1.49 -24.38 25.63
C ILE A 158 0.88 -23.91 26.97
N GLY A 159 -0.31 -23.31 26.90
CA GLY A 159 -1.01 -22.69 28.03
C GLY A 159 -0.48 -21.31 28.41
N TYR A 160 0.83 -21.17 28.61
CA TYR A 160 1.52 -19.90 28.82
C TYR A 160 2.91 -19.90 28.14
N VAL A 161 3.59 -18.75 28.17
CA VAL A 161 4.95 -18.59 27.61
C VAL A 161 5.97 -18.54 28.74
N GLY A 162 7.09 -19.26 28.59
CA GLY A 162 8.15 -19.40 29.60
C GLY A 162 8.15 -20.75 30.32
N GLY A 163 9.15 -21.02 31.16
CA GLY A 163 9.23 -22.24 32.00
C GLY A 163 9.71 -23.53 31.31
N GLY A 164 10.00 -23.50 30.01
CA GLY A 164 10.42 -24.67 29.21
C GLY A 164 11.89 -25.06 29.31
N PRO A 165 12.29 -26.15 28.62
CA PRO A 165 13.68 -26.59 28.60
C PRO A 165 14.58 -25.53 27.91
N PRO A 166 15.89 -25.49 28.23
CA PRO A 166 16.84 -24.65 27.51
C PRO A 166 16.91 -25.08 26.04
N ASP A 167 17.25 -24.14 25.15
CA ASP A 167 17.50 -24.49 23.75
C ASP A 167 18.66 -25.50 23.62
N ASP A 168 18.65 -26.26 22.53
CA ASP A 168 19.76 -27.17 22.21
C ASP A 168 21.11 -26.42 22.18
N PRO A 169 22.20 -27.04 22.64
CA PRO A 169 23.54 -26.48 22.46
C PRO A 169 23.80 -26.15 20.97
N GLY A 170 24.05 -24.87 20.68
CA GLY A 170 24.28 -24.39 19.32
C GLY A 170 23.01 -24.11 18.50
N ALA A 171 21.82 -24.17 19.10
CA ALA A 171 20.60 -23.69 18.46
C ALA A 171 20.73 -22.22 18.11
N VAL A 172 20.34 -21.89 16.88
CA VAL A 172 20.30 -20.52 16.36
C VAL A 172 18.92 -20.27 15.75
N PRO A 173 18.49 -19.00 15.66
CA PRO A 173 17.32 -18.64 14.89
C PRO A 173 17.40 -19.20 13.46
N THR A 174 16.28 -19.73 12.98
CA THR A 174 16.09 -20.33 11.65
C THR A 174 14.92 -19.64 10.96
N PRO A 175 14.99 -18.33 10.69
CA PRO A 175 13.94 -17.66 9.93
C PRO A 175 13.80 -18.33 8.56
N GLY A 176 12.55 -18.44 8.08
CA GLY A 176 12.31 -18.81 6.69
C GLY A 176 13.07 -17.85 5.76
N PRO A 177 13.54 -18.31 4.58
CA PRO A 177 14.18 -17.42 3.64
C PRO A 177 13.28 -16.23 3.37
N ILE A 178 13.79 -15.03 3.64
CA ILE A 178 13.31 -13.84 2.93
C ILE A 178 13.78 -14.10 1.50
N ILE A 179 12.91 -14.66 0.66
CA ILE A 179 13.17 -14.58 -0.76
C ILE A 179 13.06 -13.08 -1.07
N GLU A 180 14.21 -12.41 -1.15
CA GLU A 180 14.37 -11.29 -2.07
C GLU A 180 14.05 -11.87 -3.44
N GLU A 181 12.76 -11.94 -3.79
CA GLU A 181 12.41 -12.21 -5.17
C GLU A 181 12.91 -10.98 -5.94
N LEU A 182 13.99 -11.26 -6.66
CA LEU A 182 14.78 -10.40 -7.49
C LEU A 182 15.88 -9.63 -6.72
N GLY A 183 17.11 -10.07 -6.94
CA GLY A 183 18.25 -9.16 -7.00
C GLY A 183 18.02 -8.14 -8.12
N ILE A 184 17.20 -7.13 -7.83
CA ILE A 184 17.06 -5.95 -8.66
C ILE A 184 18.04 -4.96 -8.06
N ASN A 185 19.14 -4.70 -8.75
CA ASN A 185 19.69 -3.35 -8.62
C ASN A 185 18.57 -2.41 -9.09
N PRO A 186 17.98 -1.56 -8.24
CA PRO A 186 16.82 -0.73 -8.58
C PRO A 186 17.12 0.34 -9.66
N ILE A 187 18.28 0.26 -10.30
CA ILE A 187 18.82 1.20 -11.28
C ILE A 187 18.72 0.61 -12.72
N THR A 188 18.47 -0.69 -12.91
CA THR A 188 18.69 -1.36 -14.22
C THR A 188 17.45 -1.67 -15.06
N ALA A 189 16.22 -1.36 -14.62
CA ALA A 189 15.03 -1.61 -15.45
C ALA A 189 14.88 -0.64 -16.63
N GLY A 190 15.52 0.53 -16.58
CA GLY A 190 15.23 1.63 -17.51
C GLY A 190 13.79 2.14 -17.35
N THR A 191 13.27 2.82 -18.39
CA THR A 191 11.88 3.26 -18.45
C THR A 191 11.07 2.47 -19.48
N LEU A 192 9.74 2.67 -19.52
CA LEU A 192 8.88 2.10 -20.58
C LEU A 192 9.21 2.72 -21.94
N THR A 193 9.50 1.84 -22.90
CA THR A 193 9.71 2.18 -24.31
C THR A 193 8.39 2.25 -25.07
N PRO A 194 8.35 2.89 -26.27
CA PRO A 194 7.13 2.94 -27.08
C PRO A 194 6.62 1.55 -27.46
N ASP A 195 7.50 0.57 -27.71
CA ASP A 195 7.10 -0.80 -28.08
C ASP A 195 6.48 -1.57 -26.91
N GLU A 196 6.97 -1.35 -25.70
CA GLU A 196 6.37 -1.91 -24.49
C GLU A 196 4.98 -1.30 -24.25
N VAL A 197 4.82 0.01 -24.44
CA VAL A 197 3.50 0.68 -24.37
C VAL A 197 2.54 0.12 -25.42
N ARG A 198 2.99 -0.08 -26.68
CA ARG A 198 2.18 -0.75 -27.72
C ARG A 198 1.78 -2.16 -27.30
N THR A 199 2.71 -2.91 -26.71
CA THR A 199 2.47 -4.28 -26.24
C THR A 199 1.38 -4.30 -25.16
N ILE A 200 1.48 -3.45 -24.15
CA ILE A 200 0.50 -3.35 -23.06
C ILE A 200 -0.90 -3.00 -23.60
N ILE A 201 -0.99 -2.00 -24.48
CA ILE A 201 -2.25 -1.63 -25.14
C ILE A 201 -2.81 -2.80 -25.98
N ALA A 202 -1.96 -3.45 -26.77
CA ALA A 202 -2.38 -4.58 -27.61
C ALA A 202 -2.89 -5.76 -26.79
N GLN A 203 -2.24 -6.07 -25.67
CA GLN A 203 -2.68 -7.11 -24.75
C GLN A 203 -4.03 -6.78 -24.11
N ALA A 204 -4.24 -5.53 -23.69
CA ALA A 204 -5.52 -5.04 -23.15
C ALA A 204 -6.65 -5.16 -24.18
N VAL A 205 -6.45 -4.62 -25.39
CA VAL A 205 -7.47 -4.63 -26.45
C VAL A 205 -7.76 -6.06 -26.91
N SER A 206 -6.76 -6.95 -26.95
CA SER A 206 -6.99 -8.36 -27.28
C SER A 206 -7.86 -9.07 -26.24
N ALA A 207 -7.67 -8.76 -24.95
CA ALA A 207 -8.53 -9.25 -23.88
C ALA A 207 -9.95 -8.67 -23.98
N ALA A 208 -10.09 -7.38 -24.29
CA ALA A 208 -11.38 -6.74 -24.51
C ALA A 208 -12.17 -7.39 -25.67
N VAL A 209 -11.50 -7.66 -26.80
CA VAL A 209 -12.08 -8.39 -27.94
C VAL A 209 -12.52 -9.80 -27.53
N ALA A 210 -11.68 -10.53 -26.79
CA ALA A 210 -12.02 -11.88 -26.31
C ALA A 210 -13.24 -11.88 -25.36
N LEU A 211 -13.44 -10.81 -24.60
CA LEU A 211 -14.59 -10.61 -23.71
C LEU A 211 -15.81 -9.99 -24.40
N ASN A 212 -15.72 -9.67 -25.70
CA ASN A 212 -16.72 -8.89 -26.42
C ASN A 212 -17.08 -7.59 -25.67
N ARG A 213 -16.05 -6.80 -25.33
CA ARG A 213 -16.15 -5.49 -24.67
C ARG A 213 -15.41 -4.45 -25.48
N LEU A 214 -15.94 -3.23 -25.46
CA LEU A 214 -15.33 -2.06 -26.11
C LEU A 214 -14.85 -1.12 -25.02
N VAL A 215 -13.55 -0.83 -25.01
CA VAL A 215 -12.92 -0.05 -23.93
C VAL A 215 -12.01 1.05 -24.46
N THR A 216 -11.73 2.02 -23.60
CA THR A 216 -10.61 2.94 -23.68
C THR A 216 -9.51 2.47 -22.73
N VAL A 217 -8.27 2.41 -23.23
CA VAL A 217 -7.08 1.96 -22.50
C VAL A 217 -6.10 3.12 -22.38
N ALA A 218 -5.70 3.46 -21.15
CA ALA A 218 -4.66 4.43 -20.88
C ALA A 218 -3.44 3.75 -20.24
N VAL A 219 -2.23 4.16 -20.65
CA VAL A 219 -0.97 3.77 -20.03
C VAL A 219 -0.26 5.03 -19.55
N THR A 220 0.20 5.03 -18.30
CA THR A 220 0.97 6.11 -17.69
C THR A 220 2.33 5.62 -17.21
N ASP A 221 3.32 6.52 -17.12
CA ASP A 221 4.57 6.24 -16.41
C ASP A 221 4.42 6.37 -14.88
N ARG A 222 5.52 6.10 -14.14
CA ARG A 222 5.58 6.17 -12.68
C ARG A 222 5.12 7.51 -12.10
N GLU A 223 5.29 8.60 -12.83
CA GLU A 223 4.88 9.95 -12.39
C GLU A 223 3.51 10.35 -12.93
N GLY A 224 2.78 9.44 -13.58
CA GLY A 224 1.45 9.70 -14.10
C GLY A 224 1.43 10.42 -15.44
N ASN A 225 2.55 10.55 -16.15
CA ASN A 225 2.54 11.07 -17.53
C ASN A 225 1.91 10.03 -18.45
N VAL A 226 0.97 10.45 -19.29
CA VAL A 226 0.32 9.55 -20.25
C VAL A 226 1.30 9.17 -21.37
N LEU A 227 1.55 7.87 -21.53
CA LEU A 227 2.43 7.29 -22.54
C LEU A 227 1.68 6.79 -23.77
N GLY A 228 0.37 6.57 -23.66
CA GLY A 228 -0.49 6.20 -24.76
C GLY A 228 -1.94 6.06 -24.31
N LEU A 229 -2.86 6.48 -25.17
CA LEU A 229 -4.30 6.29 -24.99
C LEU A 229 -4.87 5.67 -26.26
N PHE A 230 -5.58 4.56 -26.14
CA PHE A 230 -6.23 3.88 -27.26
C PHE A 230 -7.73 3.74 -26.98
N SER A 231 -8.56 4.12 -27.93
CA SER A 231 -10.01 3.94 -27.85
C SER A 231 -10.47 2.95 -28.90
N MET A 232 -11.12 1.88 -28.47
CA MET A 232 -11.72 0.92 -29.39
C MET A 232 -12.86 1.57 -30.19
N THR A 233 -13.05 1.13 -31.43
CA THR A 233 -14.16 1.62 -32.26
C THR A 233 -15.49 1.29 -31.59
N GLY A 234 -16.31 2.31 -31.34
CA GLY A 234 -17.61 2.16 -30.67
C GLY A 234 -17.56 2.08 -29.14
N ALA A 235 -16.39 2.20 -28.50
CA ALA A 235 -16.31 2.34 -27.05
C ALA A 235 -17.07 3.58 -26.56
N ALA A 236 -17.60 3.52 -25.33
CA ALA A 236 -18.28 4.65 -24.71
C ALA A 236 -17.36 5.88 -24.70
N THR A 237 -17.84 7.00 -25.23
CA THR A 237 -17.06 8.24 -25.28
C THR A 237 -17.17 9.05 -23.99
N MET A 238 -18.21 8.76 -23.20
CA MET A 238 -18.55 9.43 -21.96
C MET A 238 -18.80 8.42 -20.85
N MET A 239 -18.35 8.76 -19.66
CA MET A 239 -18.65 8.08 -18.40
C MET A 239 -19.44 9.01 -17.47
N GLN A 240 -20.06 8.45 -16.44
CA GLN A 240 -20.77 9.18 -15.41
C GLN A 240 -20.21 8.85 -14.03
N ILE A 241 -19.92 9.87 -13.22
CA ILE A 241 -19.43 9.69 -11.84
C ILE A 241 -20.56 9.13 -10.96
N ARG A 242 -20.27 8.07 -10.19
CA ARG A 242 -21.17 7.43 -9.22
C ARG A 242 -20.43 7.09 -7.93
N GLY A 243 -20.71 7.80 -6.84
CA GLY A 243 -19.96 7.68 -5.57
C GLY A 243 -20.50 6.70 -4.53
N GLY A 244 -21.56 5.94 -4.85
CA GLY A 244 -22.24 5.06 -3.88
C GLY A 244 -23.16 5.79 -2.88
N GLY A 245 -23.23 7.13 -2.91
CA GLY A 245 -24.28 7.92 -2.25
C GLY A 245 -25.61 7.88 -3.02
N PRO A 246 -26.72 8.38 -2.46
CA PRO A 246 -28.02 8.36 -3.15
C PRO A 246 -27.92 9.06 -4.50
N LEU A 247 -28.48 8.43 -5.55
CA LEU A 247 -28.59 9.04 -6.87
C LEU A 247 -29.44 10.31 -6.75
N GLN A 248 -28.81 11.47 -6.86
CA GLN A 248 -29.52 12.74 -6.87
C GLN A 248 -29.88 13.07 -8.32
N THR A 249 -31.17 12.98 -8.64
CA THR A 249 -31.72 13.52 -9.89
C THR A 249 -31.56 15.05 -9.87
N PRO A 250 -31.09 15.68 -10.97
CA PRO A 250 -31.05 17.14 -11.08
C PRO A 250 -32.44 17.72 -10.80
N ASP A 251 -32.50 18.85 -10.09
CA ASP A 251 -33.76 19.57 -9.88
C ASP A 251 -34.28 20.08 -11.25
N PRO A 252 -35.44 19.58 -11.73
CA PRO A 252 -35.96 19.91 -13.06
C PRO A 252 -36.53 21.33 -13.17
N ILE A 253 -36.65 22.07 -12.06
CA ILE A 253 -37.20 23.42 -11.97
C ILE A 253 -36.08 24.46 -11.82
N THR A 254 -35.02 24.17 -11.07
CA THR A 254 -33.94 25.13 -10.77
C THR A 254 -32.66 24.94 -11.57
N GLY A 255 -32.45 23.76 -12.18
CA GLY A 255 -31.22 23.44 -12.92
C GLY A 255 -29.96 23.34 -12.05
N LEU A 256 -30.11 23.27 -10.73
CA LEU A 256 -28.98 23.15 -9.79
C LEU A 256 -28.31 21.77 -9.90
N VAL A 257 -26.98 21.79 -9.94
CA VAL A 257 -26.06 20.64 -10.08
C VAL A 257 -26.21 19.69 -8.89
N PRO A 258 -26.11 18.37 -9.08
CA PRO A 258 -26.00 17.39 -7.99
C PRO A 258 -25.04 17.86 -6.86
N VAL A 259 -25.38 17.57 -5.61
CA VAL A 259 -24.46 17.79 -4.48
C VAL A 259 -23.25 16.87 -4.73
N GLY A 260 -22.02 17.40 -4.65
CA GLY A 260 -20.81 16.65 -5.02
C GLY A 260 -20.48 16.61 -6.52
N LEU A 261 -19.79 15.56 -6.99
CA LEU A 261 -19.48 15.34 -8.41
C LEU A 261 -20.39 14.29 -9.08
N GLU A 262 -21.27 13.66 -8.31
CA GLU A 262 -22.17 12.59 -8.73
C GLU A 262 -23.04 13.03 -9.90
N GLY A 263 -23.26 12.10 -10.84
CA GLY A 263 -24.05 12.39 -12.04
C GLY A 263 -23.32 13.21 -13.11
N THR A 264 -22.17 13.82 -12.80
CA THR A 264 -21.34 14.53 -13.78
C THR A 264 -20.91 13.58 -14.89
N ARG A 265 -21.13 13.98 -16.15
CA ARG A 265 -20.72 13.21 -17.32
C ARG A 265 -19.43 13.78 -17.89
N LEU A 266 -18.42 12.94 -18.01
CA LEU A 266 -17.07 13.32 -18.46
C LEU A 266 -16.59 12.37 -19.55
N PRO A 267 -15.63 12.77 -20.39
CA PRO A 267 -15.07 11.84 -21.37
C PRO A 267 -14.43 10.61 -20.72
N SER A 268 -14.73 9.41 -21.22
CA SER A 268 -14.23 8.13 -20.67
C SER A 268 -12.70 8.04 -20.59
N ARG A 269 -12.00 8.73 -21.49
CA ARG A 269 -10.54 8.86 -21.44
C ARG A 269 -10.02 9.40 -20.09
N LEU A 270 -10.77 10.27 -19.42
CA LEU A 270 -10.34 10.87 -18.16
C LEU A 270 -10.36 9.82 -17.03
N GLY A 271 -11.35 8.92 -17.04
CA GLY A 271 -11.44 7.80 -16.12
C GLY A 271 -10.30 6.81 -16.33
N ALA A 272 -10.07 6.41 -17.58
CA ALA A 272 -8.95 5.53 -17.92
C ALA A 272 -7.60 6.09 -17.46
N ILE A 273 -7.33 7.39 -17.69
CA ILE A 273 -6.10 8.06 -17.26
C ILE A 273 -6.00 8.12 -15.73
N SER A 274 -7.07 8.50 -15.02
CA SER A 274 -7.06 8.54 -13.55
C SER A 274 -6.88 7.15 -12.93
N LYS A 275 -7.51 6.11 -13.49
CA LYS A 275 -7.29 4.69 -13.10
C LYS A 275 -5.82 4.28 -13.28
N ALA A 276 -5.24 4.53 -14.45
CA ALA A 276 -3.83 4.23 -14.75
C ALA A 276 -2.85 4.97 -13.82
N GLY A 277 -3.08 6.27 -13.67
CA GLY A 277 -2.28 7.13 -12.80
C GLY A 277 -2.36 6.71 -11.35
N THR A 278 -3.51 6.27 -10.86
CA THR A 278 -3.67 5.79 -9.48
C THR A 278 -2.76 4.61 -9.20
N ALA A 279 -2.79 3.58 -10.06
CA ALA A 279 -1.91 2.43 -9.92
C ALA A 279 -0.43 2.84 -10.00
N SER A 280 -0.09 3.84 -10.81
CA SER A 280 1.27 4.37 -10.95
C SER A 280 1.76 5.09 -9.69
N LEU A 281 0.96 6.03 -9.16
CA LEU A 281 1.37 6.96 -8.11
C LEU A 281 1.39 6.31 -6.72
N PHE A 282 0.59 5.26 -6.49
CA PHE A 282 0.59 4.51 -5.24
C PHE A 282 1.66 3.42 -5.14
N SER A 283 2.16 2.92 -6.28
CA SER A 283 3.01 1.73 -6.32
C SER A 283 4.51 2.06 -6.23
N THR A 284 5.22 1.26 -5.45
CA THR A 284 6.64 1.38 -5.12
C THR A 284 7.33 0.02 -5.23
N SER A 285 8.60 -0.07 -4.83
CA SER A 285 9.27 -1.36 -4.66
C SER A 285 8.86 -2.09 -3.37
N GLY A 286 8.17 -1.43 -2.42
CA GLY A 286 7.71 -2.03 -1.17
C GLY A 286 6.20 -2.30 -1.09
N ASN A 287 5.39 -1.69 -1.94
CA ASN A 287 3.94 -1.88 -1.98
C ASN A 287 3.41 -1.64 -3.40
N ALA A 288 2.30 -2.27 -3.76
CA ALA A 288 1.65 -2.10 -5.05
C ALA A 288 0.14 -2.10 -4.85
N PHE A 289 -0.52 -1.03 -5.30
CA PHE A 289 -1.94 -0.81 -5.11
C PHE A 289 -2.63 -0.48 -6.43
N THR A 290 -3.88 -0.91 -6.55
CA THR A 290 -4.77 -0.56 -7.66
C THR A 290 -5.76 0.52 -7.23
N ALA A 291 -6.56 1.01 -8.16
CA ALA A 291 -7.71 1.85 -7.87
C ALA A 291 -8.74 1.15 -6.96
N ARG A 292 -8.84 -0.18 -6.96
CA ARG A 292 -9.67 -0.93 -5.98
C ARG A 292 -9.10 -0.79 -4.57
N THR A 293 -7.78 -0.96 -4.42
CA THR A 293 -7.12 -0.71 -3.12
C THR A 293 -7.37 0.71 -2.65
N ALA A 294 -7.22 1.69 -3.54
CA ALA A 294 -7.46 3.10 -3.24
C ALA A 294 -8.93 3.35 -2.86
N GLY A 295 -9.90 2.77 -3.58
CA GLY A 295 -11.33 2.85 -3.27
C GLY A 295 -11.70 2.22 -1.93
N PHE A 296 -11.02 1.16 -1.50
CA PHE A 296 -11.28 0.51 -0.21
C PHE A 296 -10.90 1.40 0.99
N ILE A 297 -9.79 2.14 0.89
CA ILE A 297 -9.17 2.87 2.02
C ILE A 297 -9.64 4.33 2.16
N ILE A 298 -10.65 4.73 1.39
CA ILE A 298 -11.20 6.10 1.40
C ILE A 298 -12.64 6.19 1.91
N GLN A 299 -13.26 5.05 2.22
CA GLN A 299 -14.67 4.98 2.57
C GLN A 299 -14.91 5.43 4.02
N GLU A 300 -16.17 5.64 4.37
CA GLU A 300 -16.64 6.01 5.71
C GLU A 300 -16.40 4.92 6.77
N HIS A 301 -16.11 3.69 6.34
CA HIS A 301 -15.72 2.57 7.19
C HIS A 301 -14.57 1.77 6.58
N ILE A 302 -13.69 1.22 7.42
CA ILE A 302 -12.72 0.19 7.05
C ILE A 302 -12.79 -1.03 7.99
N PRO A 303 -13.09 -2.25 7.48
CA PRO A 303 -13.51 -2.54 6.10
C PRO A 303 -14.84 -1.84 5.74
N PRO A 304 -15.09 -1.53 4.45
CA PRO A 304 -16.40 -1.12 3.97
C PRO A 304 -17.50 -2.12 4.38
N ALA A 305 -18.75 -1.64 4.47
CA ALA A 305 -19.93 -2.37 4.93
C ALA A 305 -19.90 -2.90 6.38
N VAL A 306 -18.80 -2.70 7.13
CA VAL A 306 -18.72 -3.06 8.55
C VAL A 306 -19.02 -1.85 9.43
N ASN A 307 -20.18 -1.86 10.08
CA ASN A 307 -20.58 -0.81 11.02
C ASN A 307 -19.65 -0.73 12.24
N PHE A 308 -19.65 0.45 12.88
CA PHE A 308 -18.88 0.76 14.09
C PHE A 308 -17.36 0.60 13.87
N ARG A 309 -16.91 0.95 12.66
CA ARG A 309 -15.50 0.99 12.27
C ARG A 309 -15.09 2.40 11.89
N PRO A 310 -13.87 2.83 12.21
CA PRO A 310 -13.39 4.13 11.75
C PRO A 310 -13.39 4.18 10.23
N SER A 311 -13.35 5.40 9.69
CA SER A 311 -13.19 5.64 8.26
C SER A 311 -11.85 5.11 7.75
N GLY A 312 -11.76 4.92 6.43
CA GLY A 312 -10.52 4.54 5.77
C GLY A 312 -9.37 5.52 6.03
N PRO A 313 -8.11 5.03 6.13
CA PRO A 313 -6.97 5.84 6.56
C PRO A 313 -6.62 6.96 5.57
N LEU A 314 -6.98 6.82 4.30
CA LEU A 314 -6.70 7.80 3.24
C LEU A 314 -7.97 8.52 2.77
N TYR A 315 -9.04 8.52 3.56
CA TYR A 315 -10.28 9.25 3.28
C TYR A 315 -10.04 10.66 2.73
N GLY A 316 -10.56 10.95 1.53
CA GLY A 316 -10.38 12.22 0.83
C GLY A 316 -9.14 12.33 -0.07
N VAL A 317 -8.27 11.32 -0.13
CA VAL A 317 -7.03 11.36 -0.95
C VAL A 317 -7.30 11.52 -2.44
N GLN A 318 -8.51 11.22 -2.91
CA GLN A 318 -8.88 11.34 -4.33
C GLN A 318 -8.70 12.76 -4.85
N TYR A 319 -8.88 13.76 -3.99
CA TYR A 319 -8.73 15.17 -4.30
C TYR A 319 -7.28 15.64 -4.18
N SER A 320 -6.35 14.84 -4.71
CA SER A 320 -4.93 15.13 -4.80
C SER A 320 -4.40 14.76 -6.18
N SER A 321 -3.19 15.25 -6.49
CA SER A 321 -2.58 15.16 -7.82
C SER A 321 -3.52 15.68 -8.92
N LEU A 322 -4.31 16.71 -8.62
CA LEU A 322 -5.32 17.28 -9.52
C LEU A 322 -4.69 18.13 -10.64
N PRO A 323 -5.36 18.34 -11.79
CA PRO A 323 -4.81 19.14 -12.88
C PRO A 323 -4.63 20.63 -12.51
N CYS A 324 -5.35 21.10 -11.48
CA CYS A 324 -5.25 22.45 -10.93
C CYS A 324 -4.18 22.61 -9.83
N SER A 325 -3.46 21.54 -9.47
CA SER A 325 -2.41 21.58 -8.44
C SER A 325 -1.21 22.38 -8.95
N ASP A 326 -0.63 23.21 -8.08
CA ASP A 326 0.63 23.92 -8.32
C ASP A 326 1.88 23.05 -8.03
N ILE A 327 1.68 21.85 -7.50
CA ILE A 327 2.76 20.97 -7.04
C ILE A 327 2.99 19.85 -8.05
N LYS A 328 2.07 18.88 -8.17
CA LYS A 328 2.25 17.73 -9.07
C LYS A 328 1.78 18.07 -10.48
N ILE A 329 2.74 18.23 -11.39
CA ILE A 329 2.51 18.56 -12.81
C ILE A 329 3.19 17.51 -13.69
N PRO A 330 2.50 16.90 -14.67
CA PRO A 330 1.05 16.97 -14.85
C PRO A 330 0.33 16.28 -13.68
N GLY A 331 -0.89 16.74 -13.40
CA GLY A 331 -1.83 16.05 -12.51
C GLY A 331 -2.65 14.99 -13.27
N LEU A 332 -3.36 14.16 -12.52
CA LEU A 332 -4.36 13.23 -13.02
C LEU A 332 -5.71 13.96 -13.19
N PRO A 333 -6.44 13.76 -14.30
CA PRO A 333 -7.62 14.55 -14.62
C PRO A 333 -8.67 14.63 -13.51
N LEU A 334 -8.93 13.50 -12.83
CA LEU A 334 -9.90 13.39 -11.73
C LEU A 334 -9.23 13.12 -10.37
N GLY A 335 -7.92 13.36 -10.28
CA GLY A 335 -7.11 12.93 -9.15
C GLY A 335 -7.00 11.41 -9.07
N LEU A 336 -6.83 10.88 -7.84
CA LEU A 336 -6.72 9.45 -7.60
C LEU A 336 -8.09 8.78 -7.68
N SER A 337 -8.17 7.67 -8.39
CA SER A 337 -9.37 6.89 -8.68
C SER A 337 -9.72 5.94 -7.54
N ALA A 338 -11.00 5.90 -7.21
CA ALA A 338 -11.62 4.87 -6.38
C ALA A 338 -12.21 3.72 -7.21
N ASP A 339 -12.26 3.92 -8.53
CA ASP A 339 -12.98 3.06 -9.45
C ASP A 339 -12.09 1.91 -9.95
N PRO A 340 -12.46 0.63 -9.72
CA PRO A 340 -11.72 -0.53 -10.21
C PRO A 340 -11.42 -0.50 -11.72
N GLY A 341 -10.46 -1.31 -12.16
CA GLY A 341 -10.07 -1.36 -13.58
C GLY A 341 -8.68 -0.82 -13.88
N SER A 342 -7.75 -0.94 -12.94
CA SER A 342 -6.35 -0.52 -13.10
C SER A 342 -5.37 -1.59 -12.67
N MET A 343 -4.17 -1.61 -13.26
CA MET A 343 -3.06 -2.45 -12.81
C MET A 343 -1.74 -1.66 -12.84
N PRO A 344 -0.85 -1.83 -11.84
CA PRO A 344 0.46 -1.23 -11.90
C PRO A 344 1.38 -2.05 -12.83
N ILE A 345 2.27 -1.35 -13.53
CA ILE A 345 3.21 -1.92 -14.51
C ILE A 345 4.59 -2.00 -13.86
N TYR A 346 5.14 -3.21 -13.79
CA TYR A 346 6.47 -3.46 -13.24
C TYR A 346 7.42 -4.00 -14.31
N LYS A 347 8.60 -3.41 -14.44
CA LYS A 347 9.66 -3.90 -15.33
C LYS A 347 10.83 -4.35 -14.49
N ASN A 348 11.22 -5.62 -14.63
CA ASN A 348 12.26 -6.24 -13.80
C ASN A 348 12.01 -6.01 -12.30
N GLY A 349 10.75 -6.06 -11.87
CA GLY A 349 10.31 -5.84 -10.48
C GLY A 349 10.39 -4.38 -9.97
N ILE A 350 10.68 -3.40 -10.82
CA ILE A 350 10.61 -1.97 -10.49
C ILE A 350 9.32 -1.38 -11.04
N SER A 351 8.62 -0.59 -10.23
CA SER A 351 7.43 0.17 -10.67
C SER A 351 7.79 1.14 -11.79
N GLN A 352 7.11 1.02 -12.93
CA GLN A 352 7.33 1.86 -14.11
C GLN A 352 6.10 2.67 -14.54
N GLY A 353 4.95 2.43 -13.92
CA GLY A 353 3.72 3.11 -14.26
C GLY A 353 2.48 2.27 -13.99
N GLY A 354 1.47 2.47 -14.81
CA GLY A 354 0.17 1.83 -14.63
C GLY A 354 -0.67 1.86 -15.90
N VAL A 355 -1.61 0.93 -15.96
CA VAL A 355 -2.63 0.83 -17.00
C VAL A 355 -4.01 0.98 -16.38
N GLY A 356 -4.91 1.66 -17.07
CA GLY A 356 -6.29 1.92 -16.64
C GLY A 356 -7.25 1.68 -17.79
N ILE A 357 -8.37 1.04 -17.47
CA ILE A 357 -9.39 0.61 -18.42
C ILE A 357 -10.70 1.30 -18.06
N GLU A 358 -11.36 1.89 -19.06
CA GLU A 358 -12.69 2.45 -18.93
C GLU A 358 -13.57 1.90 -20.07
N GLY A 359 -14.73 1.35 -19.76
CA GLY A 359 -15.55 0.64 -20.73
C GLY A 359 -17.02 0.47 -20.36
N ASP A 360 -17.38 0.59 -19.08
CA ASP A 360 -18.79 0.50 -18.66
C ASP A 360 -19.51 1.85 -18.63
N GLY A 361 -18.75 2.96 -18.72
CA GLY A 361 -19.28 4.32 -18.70
C GLY A 361 -19.67 4.78 -17.29
N VAL A 362 -19.14 4.15 -16.25
CA VAL A 362 -19.38 4.49 -14.84
C VAL A 362 -18.03 4.71 -14.17
N TYR A 363 -17.78 5.94 -13.71
CA TYR A 363 -16.64 6.23 -12.85
C TYR A 363 -17.05 6.07 -11.38
N GLY A 364 -16.82 4.87 -10.86
CA GLY A 364 -17.44 4.35 -9.65
C GLY A 364 -16.54 4.20 -8.42
N ILE A 365 -17.00 3.31 -7.54
CA ILE A 365 -16.30 2.76 -6.39
C ILE A 365 -16.92 1.40 -6.05
N ASP A 366 -16.10 0.44 -5.64
CA ASP A 366 -16.57 -0.79 -5.02
C ASP A 366 -16.95 -0.56 -3.55
N ARG A 367 -18.23 -0.75 -3.22
CA ARG A 367 -18.81 -0.53 -1.89
C ARG A 367 -18.96 -1.82 -1.09
N ASP A 368 -18.91 -2.98 -1.75
CA ASP A 368 -19.11 -4.28 -1.13
C ASP A 368 -17.92 -5.20 -1.42
N PRO A 369 -16.86 -5.13 -0.60
CA PRO A 369 -15.66 -5.93 -0.81
C PRO A 369 -15.88 -7.44 -0.58
N ALA A 370 -17.07 -7.88 -0.18
CA ALA A 370 -17.38 -9.29 0.09
C ALA A 370 -18.05 -10.02 -1.09
N ASP A 371 -18.45 -9.30 -2.14
CA ASP A 371 -19.18 -9.88 -3.27
C ASP A 371 -18.30 -10.62 -4.30
N PHE A 372 -16.98 -10.44 -4.20
CA PHE A 372 -15.98 -10.98 -5.14
C PHE A 372 -16.35 -10.72 -6.61
N ASP A 373 -16.87 -9.53 -6.89
CA ASP A 373 -17.21 -9.10 -8.25
C ASP A 373 -16.03 -9.23 -9.22
N LEU A 374 -16.32 -9.46 -10.50
CA LEU A 374 -15.29 -9.59 -11.54
C LEU A 374 -15.49 -8.51 -12.62
N PRO A 375 -15.18 -7.22 -12.33
CA PRO A 375 -15.28 -6.18 -13.34
C PRO A 375 -14.44 -6.55 -14.56
N PHE A 376 -15.05 -6.52 -15.74
CA PHE A 376 -14.32 -6.86 -16.97
C PHE A 376 -13.14 -5.91 -17.21
N GLU A 377 -13.22 -4.67 -16.70
CA GLU A 377 -12.13 -3.69 -16.73
C GLU A 377 -10.91 -4.17 -15.96
N GLU A 378 -11.09 -4.81 -14.80
CA GLU A 378 -10.00 -5.41 -14.02
C GLU A 378 -9.41 -6.63 -14.72
N VAL A 379 -10.24 -7.50 -15.30
CA VAL A 379 -9.77 -8.66 -16.08
C VAL A 379 -8.92 -8.20 -17.28
N ILE A 380 -9.34 -7.13 -17.96
CA ILE A 380 -8.59 -6.53 -19.07
C ILE A 380 -7.29 -5.88 -18.57
N ALA A 381 -7.33 -5.13 -17.45
CA ALA A 381 -6.14 -4.50 -16.87
C ALA A 381 -5.09 -5.54 -16.45
N LEU A 382 -5.52 -6.64 -15.83
CA LEU A 382 -4.66 -7.77 -15.47
C LEU A 382 -4.05 -8.44 -16.70
N SER A 383 -4.82 -8.55 -17.78
CA SER A 383 -4.34 -9.08 -19.05
C SER A 383 -3.37 -8.15 -19.78
N ALA A 384 -3.44 -6.84 -19.51
CA ALA A 384 -2.61 -5.83 -20.15
C ALA A 384 -1.16 -5.82 -19.65
N VAL A 385 -0.91 -6.34 -18.44
CA VAL A 385 0.40 -6.31 -17.79
C VAL A 385 1.16 -7.64 -17.91
N ARG A 386 0.85 -8.48 -18.92
CA ARG A 386 1.59 -9.75 -19.11
C ARG A 386 3.03 -9.47 -19.53
N GLY A 387 3.99 -10.00 -18.77
CA GLY A 387 5.40 -9.66 -18.86
C GLY A 387 5.82 -8.40 -18.10
N PHE A 388 4.87 -7.74 -17.42
CA PHE A 388 5.08 -6.56 -16.58
C PHE A 388 4.38 -6.69 -15.22
N GLU A 389 4.24 -7.92 -14.73
CA GLU A 389 3.41 -8.24 -13.59
C GLU A 389 3.97 -7.66 -12.29
N THR A 390 3.06 -7.24 -11.41
CA THR A 390 3.37 -6.85 -10.04
C THR A 390 3.98 -8.03 -9.27
N PRO A 391 5.14 -7.85 -8.60
CA PRO A 391 5.71 -8.86 -7.72
C PRO A 391 4.69 -9.26 -6.63
N ALA A 392 4.48 -10.56 -6.44
CA ALA A 392 3.40 -11.06 -5.59
C ALA A 392 3.50 -10.55 -4.15
N LEU A 393 4.72 -10.50 -3.60
CA LEU A 393 4.99 -10.11 -2.21
C LEU A 393 4.45 -8.72 -1.86
N ILE A 394 4.49 -7.77 -2.79
CA ILE A 394 4.19 -6.36 -2.52
C ILE A 394 2.76 -5.96 -2.90
N ARG A 395 1.95 -6.89 -3.43
CA ARG A 395 0.55 -6.61 -3.79
C ARG A 395 -0.28 -6.25 -2.55
N GLY A 396 -1.28 -5.40 -2.73
CA GLY A 396 -2.17 -4.95 -1.65
C GLY A 396 -2.82 -6.11 -0.87
N ASP A 397 -3.17 -7.19 -1.55
CA ASP A 397 -3.71 -8.41 -0.96
C ASP A 397 -2.71 -9.20 -0.09
N ASN A 398 -1.44 -8.82 -0.07
CA ASN A 398 -0.41 -9.33 0.83
C ASN A 398 -0.02 -8.32 1.94
N ILE A 399 -0.77 -7.22 2.07
CA ILE A 399 -0.55 -6.18 3.07
C ILE A 399 -1.73 -6.15 4.05
N LEU A 400 -1.40 -6.18 5.34
CA LEU A 400 -2.35 -6.11 6.45
C LEU A 400 -2.17 -4.77 7.18
N VAL A 401 -3.24 -3.98 7.25
CA VAL A 401 -3.29 -2.74 8.04
C VAL A 401 -4.30 -2.95 9.16
N ASP A 402 -3.84 -2.87 10.42
CA ASP A 402 -4.65 -3.14 11.62
C ASP A 402 -5.44 -4.47 11.55
N GLY A 403 -4.83 -5.49 10.93
CA GLY A 403 -5.43 -6.82 10.75
C GLY A 403 -6.42 -6.92 9.59
N VAL A 404 -6.65 -5.84 8.84
CA VAL A 404 -7.47 -5.82 7.62
C VAL A 404 -6.58 -6.01 6.40
N ARG A 405 -6.91 -7.00 5.58
CA ARG A 405 -6.24 -7.23 4.28
C ARG A 405 -6.75 -6.20 3.28
N LEU A 406 -5.85 -5.52 2.60
CA LEU A 406 -6.23 -4.60 1.52
C LEU A 406 -6.60 -5.41 0.27
N PRO A 407 -7.64 -5.03 -0.50
CA PRO A 407 -7.87 -5.67 -1.78
C PRO A 407 -6.81 -5.23 -2.79
N PHE A 408 -6.57 -6.05 -3.81
CA PHE A 408 -5.71 -5.69 -4.94
C PHE A 408 -6.49 -5.77 -6.26
N ILE A 409 -7.02 -6.95 -6.58
CA ILE A 409 -7.90 -7.18 -7.73
C ILE A 409 -8.78 -8.38 -7.38
N ASN A 410 -10.04 -8.41 -7.85
CA ASN A 410 -10.88 -9.60 -7.64
C ASN A 410 -10.73 -10.64 -8.77
N ALA A 411 -10.21 -10.22 -9.93
CA ALA A 411 -9.90 -11.10 -11.05
C ALA A 411 -8.82 -12.14 -10.68
N SER A 412 -9.23 -13.41 -10.59
CA SER A 412 -8.37 -14.54 -10.22
C SER A 412 -7.66 -15.21 -11.41
N GLU A 413 -8.17 -15.04 -12.63
CA GLU A 413 -7.58 -15.62 -13.84
C GLU A 413 -7.15 -14.55 -14.85
N VAL A 414 -5.87 -14.62 -15.26
CA VAL A 414 -5.34 -13.80 -16.34
C VAL A 414 -5.82 -14.36 -17.68
N LEU A 415 -6.60 -13.59 -18.45
CA LEU A 415 -6.90 -13.98 -19.82
C LEU A 415 -5.64 -13.92 -20.68
N ARG A 416 -5.42 -14.95 -21.50
CA ARG A 416 -4.27 -15.08 -22.40
C ARG A 416 -4.69 -15.30 -23.85
N PRO A 417 -5.55 -14.45 -24.45
CA PRO A 417 -5.82 -14.54 -25.87
C PRO A 417 -4.55 -14.24 -26.68
N ALA A 418 -4.51 -14.71 -27.93
CA ALA A 418 -3.47 -14.31 -28.86
C ALA A 418 -3.46 -12.78 -28.99
N THR A 419 -2.28 -12.16 -28.79
CA THR A 419 -2.15 -10.71 -28.89
C THR A 419 -2.31 -10.28 -30.35
N ILE A 420 -3.35 -9.50 -30.62
CA ILE A 420 -3.58 -8.88 -31.93
C ILE A 420 -2.44 -7.88 -32.18
N PRO A 421 -1.80 -7.87 -33.37
CA PRO A 421 -0.76 -6.88 -33.69
C PRO A 421 -1.27 -5.46 -33.51
N PHE A 422 -0.44 -4.56 -32.95
CA PHE A 422 -0.85 -3.20 -32.59
C PHE A 422 -1.48 -2.42 -33.76
N ALA A 423 -0.93 -2.57 -34.97
CA ALA A 423 -1.45 -1.92 -36.18
C ALA A 423 -2.82 -2.45 -36.65
N SER A 424 -3.25 -3.60 -36.14
CA SER A 424 -4.50 -4.28 -36.49
C SER A 424 -5.56 -4.19 -35.39
N LEU A 425 -5.31 -3.42 -34.32
CA LEU A 425 -6.27 -3.28 -33.22
C LEU A 425 -7.55 -2.57 -33.68
N PRO A 426 -8.75 -3.01 -33.25
CA PRO A 426 -10.02 -2.38 -33.63
C PRO A 426 -10.26 -1.07 -32.88
N GLY A 427 -9.68 0.02 -33.37
CA GLY A 427 -9.76 1.34 -32.74
C GLY A 427 -8.65 2.27 -33.22
N ALA A 428 -8.42 3.33 -32.46
CA ALA A 428 -7.36 4.29 -32.78
C ALA A 428 -6.67 4.80 -31.52
N VAL A 429 -5.41 5.18 -31.69
CA VAL A 429 -4.68 5.99 -30.71
C VAL A 429 -5.30 7.39 -30.68
N ASP A 430 -5.55 7.91 -29.49
CA ASP A 430 -6.00 9.29 -29.32
C ASP A 430 -4.85 10.25 -29.64
N ALA A 431 -5.05 11.14 -30.61
CA ALA A 431 -4.01 12.06 -31.07
C ALA A 431 -3.45 13.00 -29.98
N ARG A 432 -4.20 13.22 -28.89
CA ARG A 432 -3.74 14.04 -27.74
C ARG A 432 -2.72 13.31 -26.89
N PHE A 433 -2.73 11.98 -26.93
CA PHE A 433 -1.88 11.11 -26.13
C PHE A 433 -1.28 10.01 -27.01
N PRO A 434 -0.41 10.39 -27.96
CA PRO A 434 0.24 9.44 -28.85
C PRO A 434 1.12 8.47 -28.06
N VAL A 435 1.37 7.29 -28.63
CA VAL A 435 2.31 6.34 -28.04
C VAL A 435 3.71 6.93 -28.01
N ARG A 436 4.31 7.01 -26.83
CA ARG A 436 5.62 7.63 -26.58
C ARG A 436 6.40 6.88 -25.49
N GLN A 437 7.70 7.16 -25.40
CA GLN A 437 8.53 6.69 -24.29
C GLN A 437 8.21 7.46 -23.00
N ALA A 438 8.49 6.86 -21.85
CA ALA A 438 8.43 7.56 -20.58
C ALA A 438 9.39 8.76 -20.55
N GLN A 439 9.00 9.78 -19.81
CA GLN A 439 9.83 10.98 -19.69
C GLN A 439 10.93 10.77 -18.63
N PRO A 440 12.05 11.52 -18.71
CA PRO A 440 12.95 11.63 -17.58
C PRO A 440 12.19 12.05 -16.34
N SER A 441 12.53 11.45 -15.20
CA SER A 441 11.94 11.80 -13.91
C SER A 441 12.12 13.30 -13.64
N ALA A 442 11.07 13.95 -13.14
CA ALA A 442 11.15 15.33 -12.67
C ALA A 442 11.94 15.43 -11.35
N PHE A 443 12.11 14.30 -10.66
CA PHE A 443 12.85 14.22 -9.41
C PHE A 443 14.34 14.01 -9.66
N THR A 444 15.16 14.86 -9.04
CA THR A 444 16.61 14.73 -9.02
C THR A 444 17.08 14.21 -7.67
N THR A 445 18.15 13.43 -7.63
CA THR A 445 18.72 12.94 -6.37
C THR A 445 19.12 14.09 -5.45
N ALA A 446 18.78 13.96 -4.17
CA ALA A 446 19.13 14.90 -3.12
C ALA A 446 19.46 14.15 -1.82
N THR A 447 20.29 14.75 -0.97
CA THR A 447 20.61 14.21 0.36
C THR A 447 20.30 15.27 1.41
N VAL A 448 19.45 14.93 2.38
CA VAL A 448 19.01 15.85 3.44
C VAL A 448 19.13 15.14 4.78
N GLY A 449 19.78 15.75 5.76
CA GLY A 449 19.99 15.14 7.08
C GLY A 449 20.78 13.82 7.04
N GLY A 450 21.59 13.60 6.00
CA GLY A 450 22.30 12.33 5.76
C GLY A 450 21.43 11.22 5.15
N ILE A 451 20.17 11.50 4.82
CA ILE A 451 19.25 10.55 4.19
C ILE A 451 19.21 10.80 2.68
N LEU A 452 19.45 9.73 1.90
CA LEU A 452 19.34 9.77 0.45
C LEU A 452 17.86 9.82 0.02
N GLY A 453 17.57 10.67 -0.94
CA GLY A 453 16.26 10.77 -1.55
C GLY A 453 16.30 11.56 -2.85
N GLU A 454 15.19 12.24 -3.13
CA GLU A 454 14.93 12.92 -4.38
C GLU A 454 14.17 14.22 -4.10
N SER A 455 14.33 15.22 -4.96
CA SER A 455 13.62 16.49 -4.90
C SER A 455 13.26 16.97 -6.29
N ASP A 456 12.19 17.74 -6.40
CA ASP A 456 11.92 18.55 -7.59
C ASP A 456 12.76 19.85 -7.50
N PRO A 457 13.51 20.23 -8.55
CA PRO A 457 14.32 21.45 -8.55
C PRO A 457 13.56 22.75 -8.24
N ARG A 458 12.23 22.77 -8.37
CA ARG A 458 11.38 23.91 -7.98
C ARG A 458 11.37 24.14 -6.46
N PHE A 459 11.66 23.11 -5.67
CA PHE A 459 11.54 23.13 -4.20
C PHE A 459 12.87 22.80 -3.49
N PHE A 460 13.98 22.76 -4.24
CA PHE A 460 15.33 22.53 -3.72
C PHE A 460 16.36 23.36 -4.49
N PRO A 461 17.32 24.05 -3.82
CA PRO A 461 17.56 24.06 -2.37
C PRO A 461 16.43 24.74 -1.59
N PHE A 462 16.33 24.44 -0.29
CA PHE A 462 15.30 25.02 0.58
C PHE A 462 15.50 26.51 0.78
N ILE A 463 14.40 27.24 0.94
CA ILE A 463 14.35 28.70 0.99
C ILE A 463 13.72 29.22 2.29
N SER A 464 13.98 30.49 2.60
CA SER A 464 13.36 31.17 3.75
C SER A 464 11.91 31.61 3.46
N SER A 465 11.19 31.96 4.52
CA SER A 465 9.97 32.75 4.48
C SER A 465 10.21 34.08 3.73
N SER A 466 9.22 34.57 2.98
CA SER A 466 9.34 35.83 2.22
C SER A 466 9.40 37.04 3.13
N SER A 467 8.69 37.01 4.27
CA SER A 467 8.88 37.96 5.36
C SER A 467 10.09 37.56 6.19
N ALA A 468 11.11 38.42 6.24
CA ALA A 468 12.24 38.23 7.14
C ALA A 468 11.89 38.73 8.55
N GLY A 469 12.23 37.94 9.57
CA GLY A 469 12.02 38.32 10.97
C GLY A 469 12.25 37.18 11.95
N PRO A 470 12.26 37.47 13.26
CA PRO A 470 12.47 36.46 14.30
C PRO A 470 11.35 35.40 14.35
N ASN A 471 10.15 35.74 13.83
CA ASN A 471 8.96 34.88 13.78
C ASN A 471 8.71 34.38 12.36
N SER A 472 9.77 34.01 11.66
CA SER A 472 9.70 33.44 10.31
C SER A 472 10.72 32.31 10.17
N LEU A 473 10.42 31.36 9.29
CA LEU A 473 11.29 30.22 9.02
C LEU A 473 12.43 30.64 8.10
N THR A 474 13.66 30.38 8.49
CA THR A 474 14.85 30.52 7.64
C THR A 474 15.08 29.25 6.82
N ALA A 475 15.87 29.32 5.75
CA ALA A 475 16.31 28.13 5.02
C ALA A 475 17.01 27.09 5.93
N ALA A 476 17.72 27.54 6.97
CA ALA A 476 18.35 26.67 7.95
C ALA A 476 17.30 25.95 8.83
N ASP A 477 16.26 26.68 9.26
CA ASP A 477 15.13 26.08 10.00
C ASP A 477 14.46 25.00 9.16
N VAL A 478 14.17 25.30 7.88
CA VAL A 478 13.54 24.36 6.94
C VAL A 478 14.41 23.12 6.74
N ASN A 479 15.72 23.31 6.54
CA ASN A 479 16.66 22.20 6.43
C ASN A 479 16.69 21.33 7.68
N GLN A 480 16.67 21.94 8.87
CA GLN A 480 16.63 21.20 10.14
C GLN A 480 15.34 20.38 10.28
N ILE A 481 14.19 21.00 10.06
CA ILE A 481 12.86 20.36 10.16
C ILE A 481 12.77 19.16 9.22
N ILE A 482 13.13 19.34 7.95
CA ILE A 482 13.09 18.25 6.95
C ILE A 482 14.13 17.17 7.28
N SER A 483 15.32 17.54 7.75
CA SER A 483 16.36 16.56 8.16
C SER A 483 15.89 15.67 9.31
N GLN A 484 15.26 16.24 10.34
CA GLN A 484 14.73 15.49 11.48
C GLN A 484 13.62 14.52 11.06
N ALA A 485 12.69 14.99 10.22
CA ALA A 485 11.64 14.14 9.67
C ALA A 485 12.22 13.00 8.80
N ALA A 486 13.18 13.30 7.92
CA ALA A 486 13.80 12.28 7.06
C ALA A 486 14.54 11.21 7.89
N GLN A 487 15.24 11.61 8.94
CA GLN A 487 15.92 10.70 9.87
C GLN A 487 14.91 9.82 10.62
N GLN A 488 13.80 10.39 11.11
CA GLN A 488 12.75 9.63 11.76
C GLN A 488 12.10 8.63 10.80
N ALA A 489 11.79 9.04 9.57
CA ALA A 489 11.22 8.15 8.56
C ALA A 489 12.16 6.98 8.27
N ASN A 490 13.48 7.22 8.28
CA ASN A 490 14.49 6.18 8.05
C ASN A 490 14.65 5.17 9.18
N ILE A 491 13.98 5.33 10.32
CA ILE A 491 13.95 4.33 11.42
C ILE A 491 12.52 3.87 11.76
N THR A 492 11.51 4.48 11.14
CA THR A 492 10.11 4.17 11.40
C THR A 492 9.69 2.98 10.55
N ARG A 493 9.21 1.91 11.17
CA ARG A 493 8.63 0.74 10.49
C ARG A 493 7.41 1.16 9.67
N ALA A 494 7.42 0.76 8.40
CA ALA A 494 6.29 0.95 7.49
C ALA A 494 5.04 0.16 7.94
N ALA A 495 3.87 0.74 7.72
CA ALA A 495 2.59 0.04 7.84
C ALA A 495 2.27 -0.78 6.58
N ILE A 496 2.64 -0.28 5.41
CA ILE A 496 2.13 -0.77 4.14
C ILE A 496 3.21 -1.41 3.25
N ARG A 497 4.45 -1.51 3.72
CA ARG A 497 5.57 -1.99 2.90
C ARG A 497 5.97 -3.41 3.26
N GLN A 498 6.36 -4.15 2.24
CA GLN A 498 6.93 -5.47 2.29
C GLN A 498 8.39 -5.43 1.77
N PRO A 499 9.27 -6.33 2.24
CA PRO A 499 9.05 -7.27 3.35
C PRO A 499 8.80 -6.52 4.67
N LEU A 500 8.05 -7.16 5.58
CA LEU A 500 7.80 -6.63 6.93
C LEU A 500 9.12 -6.26 7.63
N GLY A 501 9.12 -5.11 8.32
CA GLY A 501 10.33 -4.52 8.90
C GLY A 501 11.01 -3.50 7.98
N SER A 502 10.53 -3.33 6.74
CA SER A 502 10.94 -2.21 5.90
C SER A 502 10.57 -0.88 6.54
N ASN A 503 11.45 0.11 6.38
CA ASN A 503 11.22 1.46 6.89
C ASN A 503 10.25 2.24 5.98
N ALA A 504 9.51 3.17 6.57
CA ALA A 504 8.62 4.09 5.89
C ALA A 504 9.37 4.87 4.80
N ARG A 505 8.65 5.20 3.74
CA ARG A 505 9.14 6.06 2.64
C ARG A 505 8.12 7.14 2.35
N VAL A 506 8.49 8.40 2.62
CA VAL A 506 7.55 9.52 2.59
C VAL A 506 8.09 10.72 1.80
N SER A 507 7.17 11.58 1.37
CA SER A 507 7.42 12.97 1.00
C SER A 507 7.23 13.87 2.21
N ILE A 508 8.10 14.88 2.35
CA ILE A 508 8.23 15.77 3.49
C ILE A 508 8.21 17.20 2.97
N THR A 509 7.22 17.99 3.39
CA THR A 509 7.05 19.38 2.98
C THR A 509 7.09 20.30 4.20
N VAL A 510 7.72 21.45 4.06
CA VAL A 510 7.54 22.60 4.95
C VAL A 510 6.97 23.78 4.17
N VAL A 511 5.91 24.39 4.70
CA VAL A 511 5.33 25.65 4.19
C VAL A 511 5.44 26.77 5.23
N ASP A 512 5.49 28.02 4.78
CA ASP A 512 5.36 29.18 5.66
C ASP A 512 3.90 29.44 6.09
N ARG A 513 3.71 30.48 6.90
CA ARG A 513 2.40 30.86 7.44
C ARG A 513 1.38 31.13 6.33
N GLU A 514 1.81 31.62 5.18
CA GLU A 514 0.98 31.94 4.01
C GLU A 514 0.74 30.72 3.10
N GLY A 515 1.22 29.54 3.48
CA GLY A 515 1.04 28.30 2.72
C GLY A 515 2.00 28.14 1.53
N ARG A 516 3.03 28.98 1.43
CA ARG A 516 4.05 28.88 0.38
C ARG A 516 5.06 27.79 0.74
N VAL A 517 5.36 26.91 -0.22
CA VAL A 517 6.34 25.85 -0.07
C VAL A 517 7.75 26.44 0.11
N LEU A 518 8.40 26.10 1.22
CA LEU A 518 9.77 26.48 1.54
C LEU A 518 10.79 25.39 1.20
N GLY A 519 10.33 24.13 1.24
CA GLY A 519 11.15 22.98 0.90
C GLY A 519 10.30 21.72 0.80
N LEU A 520 10.69 20.86 -0.12
CA LEU A 520 10.07 19.55 -0.33
C LEU A 520 11.17 18.52 -0.60
N PHE A 521 11.20 17.47 0.22
CA PHE A 521 12.10 16.34 0.04
C PHE A 521 11.30 15.05 0.03
N ARG A 522 11.61 14.15 -0.90
CA ARG A 522 10.98 12.83 -1.00
C ARG A 522 12.04 11.76 -0.80
N GLN A 523 11.82 10.84 0.14
CA GLN A 523 12.72 9.69 0.27
C GLN A 523 12.68 8.83 -1.01
N GLN A 524 13.82 8.23 -1.33
CA GLN A 524 13.88 7.31 -2.47
C GLN A 524 12.84 6.20 -2.30
N ASP A 525 12.11 5.89 -3.38
CA ASP A 525 11.01 4.91 -3.40
C ASP A 525 9.74 5.28 -2.60
N ALA A 526 9.60 6.51 -2.08
CA ALA A 526 8.31 6.94 -1.55
C ALA A 526 7.24 6.96 -2.66
N PRO A 527 5.97 6.63 -2.39
CA PRO A 527 4.92 6.76 -3.40
C PRO A 527 4.83 8.20 -3.93
N VAL A 528 4.63 8.35 -5.24
CA VAL A 528 4.63 9.67 -5.89
C VAL A 528 3.40 10.50 -5.49
N PHE A 529 2.27 9.87 -5.13
CA PHE A 529 1.09 10.60 -4.66
C PHE A 529 1.40 11.49 -3.44
N GLY A 530 2.36 11.06 -2.60
CA GLY A 530 2.77 11.82 -1.41
C GLY A 530 3.39 13.18 -1.72
N PHE A 531 3.89 13.38 -2.95
CA PHE A 531 4.50 14.64 -3.37
C PHE A 531 3.51 15.81 -3.30
N ASP A 532 2.30 15.64 -3.84
CA ASP A 532 1.24 16.66 -3.74
C ASP A 532 0.58 16.66 -2.36
N VAL A 533 0.28 15.46 -1.83
CA VAL A 533 -0.46 15.29 -0.58
C VAL A 533 0.30 15.88 0.61
N SER A 534 1.63 15.72 0.70
CA SER A 534 2.41 16.30 1.80
C SER A 534 2.30 17.83 1.86
N VAL A 535 2.19 18.49 0.69
CA VAL A 535 1.95 19.94 0.61
C VAL A 535 0.53 20.28 1.03
N GLN A 536 -0.48 19.55 0.52
CA GLN A 536 -1.88 19.76 0.94
C GLN A 536 -2.02 19.63 2.46
N LYS A 537 -1.35 18.65 3.07
CA LYS A 537 -1.39 18.44 4.52
C LYS A 537 -0.75 19.58 5.30
N ALA A 538 0.41 20.06 4.86
CA ALA A 538 1.07 21.21 5.48
C ALA A 538 0.20 22.48 5.37
N ARG A 539 -0.36 22.73 4.18
CA ARG A 539 -1.28 23.85 3.90
C ARG A 539 -2.56 23.77 4.75
N SER A 540 -3.09 22.57 4.96
CA SER A 540 -4.28 22.34 5.79
C SER A 540 -4.02 22.68 7.26
N ALA A 541 -2.98 22.12 7.86
CA ALA A 541 -2.62 22.41 9.26
C ALA A 541 -2.36 23.90 9.52
N VAL A 542 -1.62 24.58 8.63
CA VAL A 542 -1.40 26.02 8.78
C VAL A 542 -2.71 26.79 8.60
N PHE A 543 -3.51 26.50 7.57
CA PHE A 543 -4.75 27.23 7.27
C PHE A 543 -5.73 27.21 8.44
N PHE A 544 -6.08 26.05 8.98
CA PHE A 544 -7.04 25.96 10.10
C PHE A 544 -6.51 26.58 11.41
N THR A 545 -5.19 26.74 11.53
CA THR A 545 -4.53 27.35 12.70
C THR A 545 -4.40 28.88 12.58
N ARG A 546 -4.67 29.47 11.40
CA ARG A 546 -4.52 30.91 11.19
C ARG A 546 -5.64 31.74 11.85
N PRO A 547 -5.37 33.02 12.18
CA PRO A 547 -6.37 33.90 12.79
C PRO A 547 -7.49 34.35 11.84
N ASP A 548 -7.25 34.29 10.53
CA ASP A 548 -8.16 34.75 9.48
C ASP A 548 -8.90 33.60 8.77
N ALA A 549 -8.71 32.35 9.18
CA ALA A 549 -9.28 31.17 8.52
C ALA A 549 -10.81 31.22 8.38
N ALA A 550 -11.52 31.58 9.46
CA ALA A 550 -12.97 31.79 9.44
C ALA A 550 -13.40 32.88 8.44
N THR A 551 -12.66 33.99 8.39
CA THR A 551 -12.96 35.11 7.50
C THR A 551 -12.68 34.74 6.04
N MET A 552 -11.59 34.03 5.76
CA MET A 552 -11.25 33.54 4.43
C MET A 552 -12.30 32.57 3.90
N LEU A 553 -12.75 31.60 4.71
CA LEU A 553 -13.83 30.69 4.35
C LEU A 553 -15.14 31.44 4.05
N ARG A 554 -15.54 32.39 4.90
CA ARG A 554 -16.75 33.19 4.67
C ARG A 554 -16.66 34.00 3.38
N THR A 555 -15.53 34.66 3.14
CA THR A 555 -15.29 35.49 1.94
C THR A 555 -15.34 34.65 0.67
N ALA A 556 -14.86 33.40 0.74
CA ALA A 556 -14.90 32.45 -0.37
C ALA A 556 -16.26 31.75 -0.55
N GLY A 557 -17.29 32.11 0.23
CA GLY A 557 -18.65 31.56 0.12
C GLY A 557 -18.92 30.32 0.97
N PHE A 558 -17.97 29.91 1.82
CA PHE A 558 -18.05 28.70 2.66
C PHE A 558 -18.44 29.00 4.11
N GLY A 559 -19.21 30.07 4.34
CA GLY A 559 -19.57 30.53 5.68
C GLY A 559 -20.39 29.53 6.49
N SER A 560 -21.21 28.70 5.84
CA SER A 560 -21.99 27.66 6.50
C SER A 560 -21.13 26.64 7.24
N TYR A 561 -19.96 26.28 6.70
CA TYR A 561 -18.99 25.42 7.38
C TYR A 561 -18.43 26.08 8.65
N VAL A 562 -18.22 27.39 8.61
CA VAL A 562 -17.73 28.16 9.75
C VAL A 562 -18.80 28.26 10.85
N ASP A 563 -20.06 28.43 10.46
CA ASP A 563 -21.18 28.50 11.40
C ASP A 563 -21.42 27.15 12.10
N ARG A 564 -21.30 26.03 11.37
CA ARG A 564 -21.33 24.69 11.97
C ARG A 564 -20.16 24.46 12.93
N ALA A 565 -18.96 24.87 12.54
CA ALA A 565 -17.79 24.78 13.42
C ALA A 565 -17.97 25.61 14.71
N ALA A 566 -18.48 26.84 14.58
CA ALA A 566 -18.76 27.70 15.73
C ALA A 566 -19.86 27.13 16.65
N THR A 567 -20.89 26.50 16.08
CA THR A 567 -21.93 25.78 16.85
C THR A 567 -21.34 24.64 17.67
N ASP A 568 -20.33 23.96 17.12
CA ASP A 568 -19.57 22.91 17.79
C ASP A 568 -18.49 23.46 18.77
N GLY A 569 -18.44 24.78 18.98
CA GLY A 569 -17.47 25.44 19.87
C GLY A 569 -16.05 25.53 19.31
N LEU A 570 -15.85 25.22 18.04
CA LEU A 570 -14.55 25.30 17.37
C LEU A 570 -14.18 26.74 17.04
N ARG A 571 -12.91 27.06 17.20
CA ARG A 571 -12.36 28.39 16.97
C ARG A 571 -11.34 28.34 15.84
N LEU A 572 -11.60 29.08 14.77
CA LEU A 572 -10.72 29.20 13.60
C LEU A 572 -10.06 30.59 13.58
N ASP A 573 -9.47 30.96 14.71
CA ASP A 573 -8.98 32.32 15.03
C ASP A 573 -7.57 32.33 15.66
N SER A 574 -6.79 31.26 15.44
CA SER A 574 -5.46 31.00 16.01
C SER A 574 -5.37 30.64 17.50
N SER A 575 -6.50 30.58 18.23
CA SER A 575 -6.47 30.09 19.61
C SER A 575 -6.21 28.58 19.72
N VAL A 576 -6.31 27.84 18.61
CA VAL A 576 -6.12 26.40 18.53
C VAL A 576 -5.14 26.06 17.41
N ALA A 577 -4.15 25.23 17.72
CA ALA A 577 -3.22 24.61 16.79
C ALA A 577 -3.81 23.28 16.29
N TYR A 578 -4.27 23.26 15.05
CA TYR A 578 -4.88 22.11 14.40
C TYR A 578 -3.85 21.28 13.63
N SER A 579 -3.78 19.98 13.93
CA SER A 579 -3.13 19.01 13.05
C SER A 579 -4.11 18.49 11.99
N ASP A 580 -3.59 17.91 10.91
CA ASP A 580 -4.47 17.26 9.92
C ASP A 580 -5.23 16.06 10.48
N ARG A 581 -4.76 15.44 11.56
CA ARG A 581 -5.55 14.41 12.23
C ARG A 581 -6.83 15.00 12.81
N ALA A 582 -6.75 16.17 13.44
CA ALA A 582 -7.90 16.88 13.97
C ALA A 582 -8.83 17.33 12.84
N ILE A 583 -8.26 17.93 11.79
CA ILE A 583 -9.00 18.40 10.62
C ILE A 583 -9.74 17.23 9.97
N GLY A 584 -9.05 16.11 9.76
CA GLY A 584 -9.64 14.89 9.23
C GLY A 584 -10.74 14.33 10.12
N PHE A 585 -10.56 14.34 11.44
CA PHE A 585 -11.60 13.90 12.38
C PHE A 585 -12.87 14.77 12.29
N LEU A 586 -12.75 16.06 11.99
CA LEU A 586 -13.88 16.99 11.78
C LEU A 586 -14.54 16.87 10.39
N HIS A 587 -13.96 16.10 9.47
CA HIS A 587 -14.50 15.83 8.12
C HIS A 587 -15.21 14.48 7.99
N ARG A 588 -15.45 13.78 9.11
CA ARG A 588 -16.11 12.48 9.10
C ARG A 588 -17.63 12.61 8.93
N PRO A 589 -18.26 11.74 8.13
CA PRO A 589 -19.71 11.75 7.96
C PRO A 589 -20.43 11.23 9.21
N PHE A 590 -19.68 10.54 10.09
CA PHE A 590 -20.04 10.18 11.45
C PHE A 590 -19.05 10.81 12.42
N PHE A 591 -19.51 11.67 13.32
CA PHE A 591 -18.67 12.29 14.34
C PHE A 591 -19.17 11.94 15.75
N PRO A 592 -18.36 11.23 16.58
CA PRO A 592 -16.98 10.82 16.32
C PRO A 592 -16.84 9.67 15.31
N ASP A 593 -15.66 9.58 14.69
CA ASP A 593 -15.35 8.50 13.74
C ASP A 593 -15.51 7.13 14.39
N GLY A 594 -16.02 6.16 13.63
CA GLY A 594 -16.29 4.82 14.14
C GLY A 594 -17.55 4.65 14.98
N ILE A 595 -18.36 5.69 15.15
CA ILE A 595 -19.67 5.58 15.81
C ILE A 595 -20.79 5.96 14.82
N ASN A 596 -21.50 4.94 14.32
CA ASN A 596 -22.62 5.12 13.41
C ASN A 596 -23.80 5.86 14.04
N ASN A 597 -24.69 6.40 13.21
CA ASN A 597 -25.89 7.15 13.60
C ASN A 597 -25.59 8.43 14.40
N THR A 598 -24.38 8.97 14.26
CA THR A 598 -24.00 10.27 14.80
C THR A 598 -24.12 11.33 13.71
N ALA A 599 -24.29 12.59 14.13
CA ALA A 599 -24.28 13.71 13.21
C ALA A 599 -22.87 13.87 12.60
N ALA A 600 -22.81 14.32 11.34
CA ALA A 600 -21.55 14.59 10.68
C ALA A 600 -20.70 15.64 11.41
N GLY A 601 -19.39 15.57 11.19
CA GLY A 601 -18.46 16.60 11.59
C GLY A 601 -18.73 17.92 10.85
N PRO A 602 -18.35 19.07 11.44
CA PRO A 602 -18.74 20.38 10.92
C PRO A 602 -18.24 20.68 9.51
N PHE A 603 -17.20 19.97 9.05
CA PHE A 603 -16.63 20.12 7.70
C PHE A 603 -17.04 19.03 6.71
N SER A 604 -17.83 18.06 7.14
CA SER A 604 -18.33 16.98 6.27
C SER A 604 -19.72 17.26 5.70
N ARG A 605 -20.17 16.39 4.79
CA ARG A 605 -21.59 16.23 4.45
C ARG A 605 -22.26 15.28 5.43
N GLN A 606 -23.58 15.41 5.59
CA GLN A 606 -24.35 14.40 6.32
C GLN A 606 -24.33 13.08 5.55
N ILE A 607 -24.42 11.95 6.25
CA ILE A 607 -24.28 10.62 5.61
C ILE A 607 -25.28 10.37 4.46
N ASN A 608 -26.47 10.97 4.52
CA ASN A 608 -27.49 10.88 3.47
C ASN A 608 -27.18 11.72 2.22
N GLU A 609 -26.21 12.63 2.28
CA GLU A 609 -25.70 13.39 1.14
C GLU A 609 -24.27 12.98 0.78
N TRP A 610 -23.59 12.30 1.69
CA TRP A 610 -22.19 11.95 1.58
C TRP A 610 -21.95 10.87 0.53
N SER A 611 -20.82 11.00 -0.15
CA SER A 611 -20.19 9.92 -0.89
C SER A 611 -18.69 10.16 -0.96
N VAL A 612 -17.94 9.19 -1.50
CA VAL A 612 -16.52 9.39 -1.80
C VAL A 612 -16.26 10.52 -2.80
N PHE A 613 -17.28 10.96 -3.55
CA PHE A 613 -17.24 12.10 -4.46
C PHE A 613 -17.99 13.34 -3.93
N ASN A 614 -18.40 13.35 -2.65
CA ASN A 614 -19.06 14.46 -1.96
C ASN A 614 -18.70 14.52 -0.46
N VAL A 615 -17.42 14.72 -0.15
CA VAL A 615 -16.90 14.63 1.23
C VAL A 615 -17.05 15.90 2.08
N GLY A 616 -17.64 16.96 1.54
CA GLY A 616 -17.83 18.25 2.22
C GLY A 616 -16.79 19.29 1.83
N LEU A 617 -16.27 20.04 2.82
CA LEU A 617 -15.47 21.24 2.58
C LEU A 617 -14.27 20.99 1.65
N GLN A 618 -13.61 19.85 1.77
CA GLN A 618 -12.48 19.49 0.90
C GLN A 618 -12.85 19.56 -0.59
N LEU A 619 -13.98 18.98 -1.00
CA LEU A 619 -14.45 19.05 -2.38
C LEU A 619 -15.02 20.43 -2.70
N ASP A 620 -15.85 20.98 -1.82
CA ASP A 620 -16.54 22.25 -2.06
C ASP A 620 -15.56 23.38 -2.38
N LEU A 621 -14.38 23.39 -1.75
CA LEU A 621 -13.31 24.34 -2.03
C LEU A 621 -12.77 24.27 -3.46
N ILE A 622 -12.79 23.08 -4.07
CA ILE A 622 -12.13 22.82 -5.35
C ILE A 622 -13.09 22.59 -6.51
N LYS A 623 -14.36 22.26 -6.26
CA LYS A 623 -15.31 21.73 -7.26
C LYS A 623 -15.34 22.57 -8.55
N THR A 624 -15.56 23.88 -8.42
CA THR A 624 -15.68 24.80 -9.56
C THR A 624 -14.39 24.86 -10.38
N ASN A 625 -13.24 25.04 -9.71
CA ASN A 625 -11.96 25.17 -10.39
C ASN A 625 -11.45 23.83 -10.94
N LEU A 626 -11.75 22.72 -10.28
CA LEU A 626 -11.49 21.38 -10.79
C LEU A 626 -12.25 21.14 -12.10
N GLN A 627 -13.54 21.47 -12.14
CA GLN A 627 -14.34 21.35 -13.36
C GLN A 627 -13.78 22.21 -14.50
N ALA A 628 -13.33 23.43 -14.22
CA ALA A 628 -12.66 24.28 -15.20
C ALA A 628 -11.30 23.71 -15.66
N ALA A 629 -10.49 23.19 -14.74
CA ALA A 629 -9.18 22.61 -15.04
C ALA A 629 -9.29 21.33 -15.89
N ILE A 630 -10.30 20.49 -15.63
CA ILE A 630 -10.59 19.28 -16.42
C ILE A 630 -10.81 19.59 -17.91
N VAL A 631 -11.39 20.75 -18.22
CA VAL A 631 -11.61 21.20 -19.60
C VAL A 631 -10.47 22.08 -20.15
N GLY A 632 -9.37 22.21 -19.41
CA GLY A 632 -8.12 22.84 -19.86
C GLY A 632 -7.88 24.27 -19.35
N ALA A 633 -8.68 24.78 -18.40
CA ALA A 633 -8.41 26.09 -17.81
C ALA A 633 -7.17 26.04 -16.90
N ASN A 634 -6.29 27.04 -17.00
CA ASN A 634 -5.17 27.21 -16.09
C ASN A 634 -5.61 27.95 -14.83
N VAL A 635 -6.13 27.20 -13.85
CA VAL A 635 -6.63 27.71 -12.57
C VAL A 635 -6.02 26.93 -11.42
N ARG A 636 -5.85 27.59 -10.27
CA ARG A 636 -5.52 26.93 -9.00
C ARG A 636 -6.70 26.12 -8.50
N CYS A 637 -6.48 25.09 -7.68
CA CYS A 637 -7.58 24.27 -7.20
C CYS A 637 -8.55 25.04 -6.30
N THR A 638 -8.10 26.03 -5.53
CA THR A 638 -9.00 26.86 -4.71
C THR A 638 -8.84 28.35 -5.03
N THR A 639 -9.84 29.14 -4.62
CA THR A 639 -9.76 30.61 -4.60
C THR A 639 -9.12 31.15 -3.32
N ILE A 640 -8.86 30.29 -2.33
CA ILE A 640 -8.34 30.66 -1.02
C ILE A 640 -6.80 30.69 -1.07
N PRO A 641 -6.14 31.84 -0.82
CA PRO A 641 -4.69 31.92 -0.76
C PRO A 641 -4.11 30.96 0.27
N GLY A 642 -2.99 30.32 -0.05
CA GLY A 642 -2.33 29.34 0.82
C GLY A 642 -2.92 27.93 0.77
N LEU A 643 -3.97 27.71 -0.04
CA LEU A 643 -4.56 26.40 -0.34
C LEU A 643 -4.53 26.11 -1.84
N GLU A 644 -3.44 26.48 -2.53
CA GLU A 644 -3.39 26.48 -4.00
C GLU A 644 -3.69 25.10 -4.63
N ASN A 645 -3.28 24.01 -3.98
CA ASN A 645 -3.57 22.63 -4.39
C ASN A 645 -4.70 21.97 -3.58
N GLY A 646 -5.47 22.71 -2.78
CA GLY A 646 -6.58 22.19 -1.98
C GLY A 646 -6.21 21.78 -0.55
N LEU A 647 -7.16 21.11 0.11
CA LEU A 647 -7.01 20.58 1.48
C LEU A 647 -6.75 19.08 1.48
N GLN A 648 -6.12 18.61 2.56
CA GLN A 648 -6.10 17.20 2.93
C GLN A 648 -6.76 16.98 4.29
N ILE A 649 -7.41 15.82 4.44
CA ILE A 649 -8.30 15.52 5.59
C ILE A 649 -7.97 14.17 6.24
N PHE A 650 -6.68 13.81 6.26
CA PHE A 650 -6.15 12.68 7.02
C PHE A 650 -4.75 12.98 7.56
N ALA A 651 -4.37 12.27 8.63
CA ALA A 651 -3.24 12.61 9.49
C ALA A 651 -1.88 12.67 8.77
N GLY A 652 -0.91 13.37 9.38
CA GLY A 652 0.43 13.54 8.82
C GLY A 652 0.96 14.98 8.77
N SER A 653 0.34 15.95 9.45
CA SER A 653 0.88 17.31 9.54
C SER A 653 0.63 17.95 10.89
N ILE A 654 1.51 18.88 11.26
CA ILE A 654 1.36 19.74 12.43
C ILE A 654 1.78 21.18 12.09
N PRO A 655 1.15 22.18 12.74
CA PRO A 655 1.58 23.57 12.60
C PRO A 655 2.90 23.80 13.35
N LEU A 656 3.71 24.74 12.86
CA LEU A 656 5.02 25.08 13.38
C LEU A 656 5.01 26.47 14.02
N TYR A 657 5.66 26.61 15.17
CA TYR A 657 5.70 27.81 15.98
C TYR A 657 7.14 28.23 16.30
N LYS A 658 7.41 29.55 16.30
CA LYS A 658 8.62 30.17 16.87
C LYS A 658 8.20 31.29 17.79
N ASN A 659 8.80 31.37 18.98
CA ASN A 659 8.50 32.40 19.99
C ASN A 659 6.99 32.50 20.31
N GLY A 660 6.28 31.37 20.30
CA GLY A 660 4.83 31.32 20.53
C GLY A 660 3.95 31.80 19.36
N VAL A 661 4.54 32.12 18.20
CA VAL A 661 3.83 32.59 17.00
C VAL A 661 3.82 31.49 15.93
N LEU A 662 2.68 31.30 15.26
CA LEU A 662 2.56 30.41 14.09
C LEU A 662 3.45 30.91 12.95
N VAL A 663 4.36 30.07 12.46
CA VAL A 663 5.32 30.41 11.39
C VAL A 663 5.19 29.54 10.14
N GLY A 664 4.41 28.46 10.20
CA GLY A 664 4.26 27.53 9.08
C GLY A 664 3.67 26.19 9.50
N ALA A 665 3.93 25.16 8.71
CA ALA A 665 3.56 23.77 9.01
C ALA A 665 4.51 22.79 8.31
N ILE A 666 4.59 21.58 8.87
CA ILE A 666 5.21 20.42 8.22
C ILE A 666 4.11 19.44 7.81
N GLY A 667 4.21 18.84 6.63
CA GLY A 667 3.33 17.79 6.15
C GLY A 667 4.10 16.60 5.59
N ILE A 668 3.63 15.40 5.91
CA ILE A 668 4.24 14.11 5.60
C ILE A 668 3.23 13.23 4.88
N SER A 669 3.64 12.56 3.80
CA SER A 669 2.79 11.57 3.13
C SER A 669 3.60 10.53 2.39
N GLY A 670 3.22 9.26 2.53
CA GLY A 670 3.74 8.17 1.69
C GLY A 670 3.64 6.78 2.30
N ASP A 671 3.33 6.66 3.59
CA ASP A 671 3.15 5.37 4.25
C ASP A 671 1.81 5.32 5.01
N GLY A 672 1.74 4.68 6.17
CA GLY A 672 0.56 4.73 7.04
C GLY A 672 0.38 6.07 7.76
N ILE A 673 -0.87 6.44 8.08
CA ILE A 673 -1.18 7.73 8.71
C ILE A 673 -0.58 7.92 10.11
N ASP A 674 -0.34 6.83 10.84
CA ASP A 674 0.33 6.89 12.14
C ASP A 674 1.86 7.06 11.96
N GLN A 675 2.43 6.48 10.90
CA GLN A 675 3.83 6.72 10.48
C GLN A 675 4.02 8.19 10.08
N ASP A 676 3.11 8.74 9.28
CA ASP A 676 3.18 10.14 8.87
C ASP A 676 3.15 11.09 10.10
N ASP A 677 2.34 10.79 11.11
CA ASP A 677 2.26 11.58 12.35
C ASP A 677 3.53 11.55 13.21
N ILE A 678 4.14 10.38 13.42
CA ILE A 678 5.39 10.30 14.18
C ILE A 678 6.54 11.02 13.47
N ILE A 679 6.56 10.94 12.13
CA ILE A 679 7.54 11.66 11.30
C ILE A 679 7.30 13.17 11.36
N ALA A 680 6.03 13.62 11.28
CA ALA A 680 5.66 15.04 11.39
C ALA A 680 6.05 15.60 12.76
N ALA A 681 5.78 14.84 13.84
CA ALA A 681 6.15 15.22 15.20
C ALA A 681 7.67 15.33 15.39
N ALA A 682 8.45 14.42 14.79
CA ALA A 682 9.91 14.49 14.82
C ALA A 682 10.45 15.71 14.07
N GLY A 683 9.91 16.02 12.88
CA GLY A 683 10.28 17.23 12.14
C GLY A 683 9.90 18.52 12.86
N GLY A 684 8.79 18.52 13.61
CA GLY A 684 8.38 19.66 14.43
C GLY A 684 9.12 19.80 15.76
N ASN A 685 10.19 19.03 16.03
CA ASN A 685 10.93 19.15 17.28
C ASN A 685 11.64 20.52 17.37
N GLY A 686 11.37 21.26 18.44
CA GLY A 686 11.78 22.66 18.58
C GLY A 686 10.84 23.69 17.92
N TYR A 687 9.83 23.23 17.19
CA TYR A 687 8.84 24.06 16.49
C TYR A 687 7.39 23.68 16.83
N SER A 688 7.17 22.75 17.75
CA SER A 688 5.83 22.27 18.07
C SER A 688 4.99 23.33 18.79
N PRO A 689 3.66 23.37 18.58
CA PRO A 689 2.78 24.24 19.34
C PRO A 689 2.84 23.91 20.84
N ALA A 690 2.63 24.93 21.67
CA ALA A 690 2.49 24.77 23.10
C ALA A 690 1.34 23.79 23.41
N PRO A 691 1.50 22.83 24.35
CA PRO A 691 0.46 21.83 24.63
C PRO A 691 -0.90 22.39 25.02
N ALA A 692 -0.97 23.62 25.53
CA ALA A 692 -2.20 24.27 25.95
C ALA A 692 -3.12 24.69 24.79
N ILE A 693 -2.56 24.91 23.59
CA ILE A 693 -3.32 25.36 22.41
C ILE A 693 -3.53 24.24 21.39
N ARG A 694 -3.04 23.02 21.62
CA ARG A 694 -3.20 21.91 20.69
C ARG A 694 -4.67 21.49 20.56
N SER A 695 -5.06 20.99 19.39
CA SER A 695 -6.41 20.46 19.16
C SER A 695 -6.81 19.39 20.18
N ASP A 696 -5.88 18.63 20.75
CA ASP A 696 -6.16 17.67 21.82
C ASP A 696 -6.56 18.28 23.19
N ARG A 697 -6.66 19.61 23.25
CA ARG A 697 -7.29 20.35 24.36
C ARG A 697 -8.71 20.82 24.04
N VAL A 698 -9.19 20.60 22.82
CA VAL A 698 -10.51 20.99 22.36
C VAL A 698 -11.46 19.80 22.38
N PHE A 699 -12.69 20.05 22.82
CA PHE A 699 -13.78 19.08 22.81
C PHE A 699 -14.88 19.57 21.88
N VAL A 700 -15.42 18.66 21.07
CA VAL A 700 -16.60 18.88 20.24
C VAL A 700 -17.62 17.82 20.62
N ARG A 701 -18.81 18.25 21.07
CA ARG A 701 -19.87 17.31 21.49
C ARG A 701 -19.36 16.26 22.49
N ASP A 702 -18.60 16.72 23.50
CA ASP A 702 -17.91 15.91 24.52
C ASP A 702 -16.82 14.95 24.02
N VAL A 703 -16.46 15.00 22.73
CA VAL A 703 -15.37 14.23 22.14
C VAL A 703 -14.11 15.09 22.06
N ARG A 704 -13.03 14.64 22.69
CA ARG A 704 -11.71 15.25 22.54
C ARG A 704 -11.19 15.06 21.11
N LEU A 705 -10.76 16.13 20.46
CA LEU A 705 -10.11 16.03 19.15
C LEU A 705 -8.71 15.39 19.29
N PRO A 706 -8.23 14.68 18.27
CA PRO A 706 -6.84 14.20 18.27
C PRO A 706 -5.86 15.34 17.91
N PHE A 707 -4.58 15.15 18.23
CA PHE A 707 -3.48 15.96 17.68
C PHE A 707 -2.55 15.08 16.82
N VAL A 708 -1.83 14.14 17.43
CA VAL A 708 -1.06 13.11 16.70
C VAL A 708 -1.29 11.74 17.34
N LYS A 709 -1.13 10.67 16.56
CA LYS A 709 -1.15 9.28 17.03
C LYS A 709 0.05 8.53 16.46
N PHE A 710 0.78 7.83 17.33
CA PHE A 710 1.97 7.10 16.93
C PHE A 710 1.72 5.59 16.84
N PRO A 711 2.46 4.86 15.99
CA PRO A 711 2.42 3.40 15.97
C PRO A 711 2.83 2.83 17.33
N ARG A 712 2.21 1.73 17.76
CA ARG A 712 2.52 1.08 19.06
C ARG A 712 3.98 0.61 19.15
N SER A 713 4.56 0.21 18.02
CA SER A 713 5.91 -0.32 17.94
C SER A 713 6.62 0.24 16.69
N PRO A 714 7.06 1.51 16.75
CA PRO A 714 7.49 2.24 15.57
C PRO A 714 8.86 1.84 15.04
N ASN A 715 9.68 1.10 15.81
CA ASN A 715 11.06 0.75 15.45
C ASN A 715 11.29 -0.78 15.33
N LEU A 716 10.22 -1.56 15.20
CA LEU A 716 10.30 -3.03 15.07
C LEU A 716 10.70 -3.47 13.66
#